data_AF-A0A8S1TAX2-F1
#
_entry.id   AF-A0A8S1TAX2-F1
#
_cell.length_a   1.000
_cell.length_b   1.000
_cell.length_c   1.000
_cell.angle_alpha   90.00
_cell.angle_beta   90.00
_cell.angle_gamma   90.00
#
_symmetry.space_group_name_H-M   'P 1'
#
loop_
_entity.id
_entity.type
_entity.pdbx_description
1 polymer ?
#
loop_
_entity_poly.entity_id
_entity_poly.type
_entity_poly.pdbx_seq_one_letter_code
_entity_poly.pdbx_strand_id
1 'polypeptide(L)'
;MFLFILLCITNFGLSQQQNNLICYYESDDSALVLDIQRPQLQLIEIQADSSNGDTRGFGFWSKYIANLIPKEESFFYRPFDDPNCQTEVCQFNGFYFLKLLDDDEFNFAAIILNMNDNPVSLTHDFYLFKKNSDEIQQSSVNFEANNYECIWFYTSILYSSVDQKIRFYTNYNNQLFAFDYKLMSQKITIILGGYDTDISQNFVLSWNSLLFFKGYFSLIQEYVPFFYDDNFFNNLLSNCPYQKQKTLQISEDLFRSMDPNQNINDLEVLEYLYLTKNQRYTVKGWIKQNYIEAYNYYLKEYGLTQNVMDQAVISISQQHYIFNRKTGDRMIDFYYTVDFENNNETVITFRTEFYRIPLQVPLYEDEELRKFDALKIKKDYFYEKTQQWHYLVIDKGRNPVNGATLQLRLYFVNEEPLVYNFGTQNYNSQFSGSIISISFKVSAYSLSLKSRCKLEKFFFMSGHIEDNTDRYDCDSSCKDCNGPTKYHCISCYTELNQFLTQFHSCECLYLNEYNQKSGICEPIERSQSLSIMKGEYTDQSCQFGYFQVQFNNQYFCLQCPQKQEKHILCGDCFYKPITWYLKPICTFDYLQEQNTYAYIKSQRSNIQIDIYYINNEMKLQLVEGASEFCESTQLGCQFSSEFHLGVQIRMKCKTNRYYDNFQCLNCIESCIVCQSKDVCLTCIENHYFNYQKKMCLSCPKECTICQNAPTSDFGYQCLTCQEKHTVNHLGQCKPCGIYCEFCKEDFNIQTQEYFIRCLKCIDNKIMSIRFNGVDCIIIDIPNCQQAFITSKTKLQYNALTYNFQPSNDLSDEQPICALCQWNYLYFFDQHTCMEMDQINCQIGLTKRFIYNGIDYGVQGVCLISDSTSSFSIQGEICNNEIPNCYWCYTKKIKTNAYCLKCHQGYYTSRLSGQCLLCPDNLHCKTCYHSTIGYNDEWKNNIIVLNYYLQTQDNNSYFYWNSDQSQNLDDYQIICTSCYSGYVLKDNKCIKYCDDSCKSCIYLNDKYVCQTCGQNIYHNLLSLVQYQCSVCPSYCELCRERTDDEILSVNSLFIKTISNSIYTYQCLKPYENDETLFYDSTIGQFISCQNSEQCENVLTFELNLFCQDEDYFDQLQLIQDTDLKNQFKKQNIMFSQLLQSNIQGNSFQIFDIDSIYEIMNKKTIKRIKLILQSNIDQVCSIPQLSYITQAFSQNVFSAMQYIYIQLKIVIFNQHLNLILKKNCKQQFLKNYTLQILQY
;
A
#
# COMPACT_ATOMS: atom_id res chain seq x y z
N MET A 1 13.83 -87.61 -25.25
CA MET A 1 13.07 -86.34 -25.30
C MET A 1 12.25 -86.10 -24.03
N PHE A 2 11.36 -87.02 -23.61
CA PHE A 2 10.62 -86.89 -22.35
C PHE A 2 11.51 -86.83 -21.09
N LEU A 3 12.63 -87.56 -21.07
CA LEU A 3 13.61 -87.49 -19.96
C LEU A 3 14.38 -86.15 -19.90
N PHE A 4 14.61 -85.51 -21.06
CA PHE A 4 15.28 -84.20 -21.15
C PHE A 4 14.35 -83.06 -20.74
N ILE A 5 13.04 -83.20 -21.01
CA ILE A 5 12.01 -82.26 -20.56
C ILE A 5 11.77 -82.42 -19.05
N LEU A 6 11.77 -83.65 -18.51
CA LEU A 6 11.69 -83.84 -17.06
C LEU A 6 12.91 -83.28 -16.31
N LEU A 7 14.13 -83.47 -16.84
CA LEU A 7 15.35 -82.88 -16.27
C LEU A 7 15.39 -81.36 -16.39
N CYS A 8 14.81 -80.76 -17.43
CA CYS A 8 14.67 -79.30 -17.53
C CYS A 8 13.60 -78.76 -16.57
N ILE A 9 12.49 -79.47 -16.35
CA ILE A 9 11.43 -79.03 -15.44
C ILE A 9 11.84 -79.21 -13.97
N THR A 10 12.63 -80.25 -13.63
CA THR A 10 13.17 -80.38 -12.26
C THR A 10 14.35 -79.44 -11.99
N ASN A 11 15.13 -79.05 -13.01
CA ASN A 11 16.18 -78.03 -12.85
C ASN A 11 15.64 -76.59 -12.83
N PHE A 12 14.52 -76.29 -13.48
CA PHE A 12 13.86 -74.97 -13.35
C PHE A 12 13.06 -74.82 -12.04
N GLY A 13 12.67 -75.92 -11.41
CA GLY A 13 11.94 -75.90 -10.12
C GLY A 13 12.83 -75.73 -8.88
N LEU A 14 14.16 -75.77 -9.02
CA LEU A 14 15.12 -75.68 -7.90
C LEU A 14 16.06 -74.47 -7.97
N SER A 15 15.92 -73.59 -8.97
CA SER A 15 16.69 -72.34 -9.05
C SER A 15 15.77 -71.14 -9.25
N GLN A 16 14.91 -70.86 -8.28
CA GLN A 16 14.35 -69.54 -7.97
C GLN A 16 13.31 -69.71 -6.84
N GLN A 17 13.77 -70.11 -5.64
CA GLN A 17 13.20 -69.45 -4.47
C GLN A 17 13.68 -68.01 -4.56
N GLN A 18 12.97 -67.18 -5.32
CA GLN A 18 13.10 -65.74 -5.19
C GLN A 18 12.77 -65.46 -3.72
N ASN A 19 13.79 -65.05 -2.96
CA ASN A 19 13.55 -64.54 -1.62
C ASN A 19 12.47 -63.47 -1.75
N ASN A 20 11.27 -63.75 -1.23
CA ASN A 20 10.21 -62.76 -1.07
C ASN A 20 10.73 -61.76 -0.03
N LEU A 21 11.56 -60.84 -0.50
CA LEU A 21 12.08 -59.73 0.26
C LEU A 21 10.90 -58.77 0.46
N ILE A 22 10.26 -58.89 1.63
CA ILE A 22 9.29 -57.89 2.08
C ILE A 22 10.09 -56.66 2.50
N CYS A 23 9.95 -55.57 1.74
CA CYS A 23 10.58 -54.30 2.04
C CYS A 23 9.74 -53.60 3.12
N TYR A 24 10.22 -53.56 4.36
CA TYR A 24 9.45 -53.01 5.49
C TYR A 24 9.42 -51.48 5.56
N TYR A 25 10.05 -50.76 4.63
CA TYR A 25 10.01 -49.30 4.60
C TYR A 25 8.83 -48.80 3.74
N GLU A 26 7.61 -49.00 4.23
CA GLU A 26 6.38 -48.48 3.59
C GLU A 26 5.79 -47.22 4.27
N SER A 27 6.34 -46.76 5.41
CA SER A 27 5.71 -45.70 6.20
C SER A 27 6.60 -44.49 6.50
N ASP A 28 5.93 -43.33 6.51
CA ASP A 28 6.28 -42.03 7.08
C ASP A 28 7.22 -42.13 8.30
N ASP A 29 8.15 -41.16 8.44
CA ASP A 29 9.16 -41.07 9.51
C ASP A 29 8.55 -41.24 10.93
N SER A 30 7.24 -41.03 11.06
CA SER A 30 6.40 -41.27 12.25
C SER A 30 6.39 -42.70 12.83
N ALA A 31 6.66 -43.74 12.04
CA ALA A 31 6.61 -45.14 12.49
C ALA A 31 7.98 -45.67 13.00
N LEU A 32 9.03 -44.84 12.87
CA LEU A 32 10.38 -45.21 13.25
C LEU A 32 10.57 -45.00 14.76
N VAL A 33 11.14 -46.00 15.41
CA VAL A 33 11.37 -45.97 16.86
C VAL A 33 12.40 -44.90 17.19
N LEU A 34 11.92 -43.77 17.69
CA LEU A 34 12.71 -42.75 18.37
C LEU A 34 13.02 -43.23 19.80
N ASP A 35 13.89 -44.22 19.94
CA ASP A 35 14.42 -44.54 21.28
C ASP A 35 15.59 -43.59 21.60
N ILE A 36 15.26 -42.32 21.85
CA ILE A 36 16.22 -41.32 22.35
C ILE A 36 16.70 -41.70 23.77
N GLN A 37 15.99 -42.60 24.46
CA GLN A 37 16.18 -42.84 25.87
C GLN A 37 17.19 -43.94 26.18
N ARG A 38 17.44 -44.89 25.26
CA ARG A 38 18.50 -45.91 25.44
C ARG A 38 19.18 -46.31 24.13
N PRO A 39 20.51 -46.53 24.15
CA PRO A 39 21.18 -47.17 23.02
C PRO A 39 20.52 -48.53 22.72
N GLN A 40 20.01 -48.72 21.49
CA GLN A 40 19.48 -50.01 21.07
C GLN A 40 20.63 -50.95 20.75
N LEU A 41 21.02 -51.81 21.69
CA LEU A 41 21.88 -52.96 21.40
C LEU A 41 21.01 -54.03 20.74
N GLN A 42 21.04 -54.14 19.40
CA GLN A 42 20.37 -55.23 18.71
C GLN A 42 21.37 -56.35 18.42
N LEU A 43 21.12 -57.51 19.01
CA LEU A 43 21.89 -58.74 18.81
C LEU A 43 21.26 -59.57 17.70
N ILE A 44 21.99 -59.81 16.61
CA ILE A 44 21.58 -60.75 15.55
C ILE A 44 22.49 -61.97 15.61
N GLU A 45 21.91 -63.16 15.73
CA GLU A 45 22.65 -64.42 15.61
C GLU A 45 22.49 -65.02 14.21
N ILE A 46 23.58 -65.03 13.42
CA ILE A 46 23.59 -65.71 12.12
C ILE A 46 24.21 -67.10 12.28
N GLN A 47 23.41 -68.16 12.12
CA GLN A 47 23.90 -69.53 12.12
C GLN A 47 24.43 -69.96 10.75
N ALA A 48 25.71 -70.33 10.64
CA ALA A 48 26.30 -70.83 9.41
C ALA A 48 26.05 -72.34 9.28
N ASP A 49 25.30 -72.74 8.25
CA ASP A 49 25.05 -74.15 7.96
C ASP A 49 26.04 -74.62 6.87
N SER A 50 27.13 -75.26 7.29
CA SER A 50 28.27 -75.58 6.42
C SER A 50 27.95 -76.57 5.30
N SER A 51 26.80 -77.25 5.37
CA SER A 51 26.41 -78.29 4.39
C SER A 51 25.61 -77.78 3.20
N ASN A 52 24.97 -76.60 3.27
CA ASN A 52 24.02 -76.15 2.23
C ASN A 52 24.54 -75.02 1.33
N GLY A 53 25.70 -74.43 1.60
CA GLY A 53 26.25 -73.35 0.78
C GLY A 53 25.45 -72.04 0.87
N ASP A 54 24.73 -71.84 1.96
CA ASP A 54 23.87 -70.69 2.13
C ASP A 54 24.68 -69.42 2.49
N THR A 55 24.28 -68.33 1.86
CA THR A 55 24.63 -66.95 2.22
C THR A 55 23.56 -66.40 3.13
N ARG A 56 24.00 -65.75 4.21
CA ARG A 56 23.12 -65.13 5.20
C ARG A 56 23.57 -63.71 5.44
N GLY A 57 22.66 -62.88 5.92
CA GLY A 57 22.99 -61.50 6.22
C GLY A 57 21.77 -60.70 6.58
N PHE A 58 21.96 -59.40 6.63
CA PHE A 58 20.90 -58.46 6.95
C PHE A 58 21.14 -57.13 6.24
N GLY A 59 20.14 -56.27 6.27
CA GLY A 59 20.26 -54.89 5.85
C GLY A 59 19.39 -53.96 6.68
N PHE A 60 19.72 -52.68 6.66
CA PHE A 60 18.99 -51.64 7.38
C PHE A 60 19.26 -50.27 6.76
N TRP A 61 18.36 -49.33 7.02
CA TRP A 61 18.50 -47.94 6.63
C TRP A 61 19.03 -47.11 7.81
N SER A 62 19.89 -46.15 7.52
CA SER A 62 20.38 -45.17 8.50
C SER A 62 20.34 -43.75 7.95
N LYS A 63 20.09 -42.75 8.81
CA LYS A 63 20.07 -41.33 8.45
C LYS A 63 20.77 -40.51 9.51
N TYR A 64 21.86 -39.84 9.14
CA TYR A 64 22.68 -39.03 10.06
C TYR A 64 22.07 -37.63 10.27
N ILE A 65 22.12 -37.11 11.51
CA ILE A 65 21.68 -35.75 11.88
C ILE A 65 22.76 -35.10 12.76
N ALA A 66 23.42 -34.05 12.28
CA ALA A 66 24.61 -33.48 12.93
C ALA A 66 24.34 -32.93 14.34
N ASN A 67 23.20 -32.26 14.53
CA ASN A 67 22.82 -31.55 15.75
C ASN A 67 21.81 -32.31 16.65
N LEU A 68 21.70 -33.64 16.52
CA LEU A 68 20.87 -34.43 17.45
C LEU A 68 21.57 -34.53 18.82
N ILE A 69 21.04 -33.87 19.86
CA ILE A 69 21.49 -34.03 21.25
C ILE A 69 20.43 -34.83 22.02
N PRO A 70 20.79 -35.93 22.71
CA PRO A 70 19.85 -36.70 23.51
C PRO A 70 19.25 -35.85 24.64
N LYS A 71 17.96 -36.08 24.95
CA LYS A 71 17.14 -35.28 25.87
C LYS A 71 17.59 -35.28 27.33
N GLU A 72 18.52 -36.14 27.73
CA GLU A 72 19.01 -36.26 29.10
C GLU A 72 20.50 -35.95 29.18
N GLU A 73 20.86 -35.00 30.04
CA GLU A 73 22.23 -34.60 30.43
C GLU A 73 23.00 -35.72 31.16
N SER A 74 22.95 -36.95 30.65
CA SER A 74 23.89 -37.98 31.10
C SER A 74 25.26 -37.54 30.60
N PHE A 75 26.13 -37.18 31.55
CA PHE A 75 27.56 -36.98 31.39
C PHE A 75 28.21 -38.25 30.84
N PHE A 76 27.96 -38.57 29.58
CA PHE A 76 28.86 -39.42 28.82
C PHE A 76 30.13 -38.59 28.66
N TYR A 77 31.19 -38.97 29.37
CA TYR A 77 32.53 -38.42 29.17
C TYR A 77 32.78 -38.42 27.66
N ARG A 78 32.81 -37.23 27.07
CA ARG A 78 33.27 -37.09 25.69
C ARG A 78 34.73 -37.52 25.74
N PRO A 79 35.21 -38.43 24.89
CA PRO A 79 36.64 -38.75 24.85
C PRO A 79 37.52 -37.57 24.36
N PHE A 80 36.99 -36.35 24.32
CA PHE A 80 37.62 -35.13 23.81
C PHE A 80 38.14 -34.18 24.90
N ASP A 81 38.25 -34.63 26.15
CA ASP A 81 39.04 -33.92 27.16
C ASP A 81 40.52 -34.38 27.14
N ASP A 82 41.04 -34.84 25.99
CA ASP A 82 42.49 -34.95 25.78
C ASP A 82 43.03 -33.60 25.27
N PRO A 83 43.75 -32.83 26.11
CA PRO A 83 44.33 -31.54 25.72
C PRO A 83 45.36 -31.64 24.58
N ASN A 84 45.79 -32.83 24.17
CA ASN A 84 46.72 -33.01 23.05
C ASN A 84 46.05 -32.90 21.66
N CYS A 85 44.71 -32.95 21.56
CA CYS A 85 44.00 -32.75 20.28
C CYS A 85 44.07 -31.29 19.77
N GLN A 86 44.71 -30.37 20.50
CA GLN A 86 44.89 -28.98 20.06
C GLN A 86 45.98 -28.78 18.99
N THR A 87 46.76 -29.81 18.64
CA THR A 87 47.95 -29.62 17.79
C THR A 87 48.08 -30.54 16.57
N GLU A 88 47.30 -31.62 16.44
CA GLU A 88 47.25 -32.46 15.24
C GLU A 88 45.83 -32.94 14.95
N VAL A 89 45.52 -33.09 13.66
CA VAL A 89 44.23 -33.50 13.05
C VAL A 89 43.33 -34.32 13.98
N CYS A 90 42.27 -33.71 14.53
CA CYS A 90 41.30 -34.44 15.34
C CYS A 90 40.43 -35.32 14.43
N GLN A 91 40.67 -36.64 14.45
CA GLN A 91 39.79 -37.61 13.81
C GLN A 91 38.58 -37.85 14.71
N PHE A 92 37.38 -37.51 14.23
CA PHE A 92 36.15 -37.94 14.89
C PHE A 92 35.74 -39.30 14.32
N ASN A 93 35.84 -40.33 15.16
CA ASN A 93 35.55 -41.72 14.84
C ASN A 93 34.15 -42.05 15.39
N GLY A 94 33.10 -41.88 14.60
CA GLY A 94 31.74 -42.03 15.14
C GLY A 94 30.69 -42.36 14.11
N PHE A 95 30.63 -43.65 13.70
CA PHE A 95 29.42 -44.39 13.32
C PHE A 95 29.78 -45.85 12.95
N TYR A 96 28.92 -46.81 13.36
CA TYR A 96 28.83 -48.24 13.00
C TYR A 96 29.70 -49.30 13.70
N PHE A 97 29.43 -49.61 14.98
CA PHE A 97 29.92 -50.89 15.50
C PHE A 97 29.16 -52.06 14.87
N LEU A 98 29.92 -53.08 14.43
CA LEU A 98 29.48 -54.43 14.10
C LEU A 98 30.45 -55.39 14.81
N LYS A 99 30.27 -55.68 16.10
CA LYS A 99 31.05 -56.80 16.67
C LYS A 99 30.57 -58.06 16.00
N LEU A 100 31.46 -58.82 15.37
CA LEU A 100 31.21 -60.22 15.06
C LEU A 100 31.80 -60.99 16.23
N LEU A 101 30.97 -61.62 17.07
CA LEU A 101 31.48 -62.57 18.07
C LEU A 101 31.34 -63.96 17.51
N ASP A 102 32.50 -64.56 17.26
CA ASP A 102 32.67 -65.99 17.06
C ASP A 102 32.93 -66.60 18.45
N ASP A 103 32.19 -67.66 18.83
CA ASP A 103 32.17 -68.20 20.21
C ASP A 103 33.57 -68.60 20.76
N ASP A 104 34.60 -68.71 19.91
CA ASP A 104 36.01 -68.88 20.29
C ASP A 104 36.91 -67.71 19.78
N GLU A 105 37.19 -66.76 20.69
CA GLU A 105 38.17 -65.64 20.69
C GLU A 105 38.43 -64.78 19.41
N PHE A 106 37.93 -63.53 19.47
CA PHE A 106 38.42 -62.22 18.95
C PHE A 106 38.80 -62.03 17.45
N ASN A 107 37.87 -62.26 16.52
CA ASN A 107 37.88 -61.54 15.24
C ASN A 107 36.68 -60.58 15.22
N PHE A 108 36.84 -59.31 14.82
CA PHE A 108 35.73 -58.36 14.75
C PHE A 108 35.79 -57.53 13.47
N ALA A 109 34.65 -57.05 13.00
CA ALA A 109 34.54 -56.22 11.80
C ALA A 109 33.95 -54.84 12.16
N ALA A 110 34.75 -53.79 12.32
CA ALA A 110 34.22 -52.47 12.64
C ALA A 110 33.90 -51.68 11.36
N ILE A 111 32.88 -50.83 11.39
CA ILE A 111 32.72 -49.76 10.40
C ILE A 111 32.88 -48.46 11.20
N ILE A 112 33.70 -47.54 10.74
CA ILE A 112 33.99 -46.31 11.47
C ILE A 112 33.73 -45.15 10.53
N LEU A 113 32.74 -44.32 10.83
CA LEU A 113 32.64 -43.03 10.21
C LEU A 113 33.78 -42.13 10.69
N ASN A 114 34.73 -41.89 9.81
CA ASN A 114 35.83 -40.97 10.01
C ASN A 114 35.49 -39.63 9.37
N MET A 115 35.61 -38.59 10.18
CA MET A 115 35.41 -37.20 9.77
C MET A 115 36.73 -36.47 9.94
N ASN A 116 37.27 -35.96 8.84
CA ASN A 116 38.47 -35.12 8.81
C ASN A 116 38.09 -33.73 8.29
N ASP A 117 38.67 -32.69 8.87
CA ASP A 117 38.45 -31.29 8.50
C ASP A 117 39.44 -30.78 7.45
N ASN A 118 40.61 -31.40 7.32
CA ASN A 118 41.65 -30.91 6.43
C ASN A 118 42.45 -32.05 5.74
N PRO A 119 42.08 -32.43 4.49
CA PRO A 119 40.93 -31.92 3.73
C PRO A 119 39.59 -32.40 4.33
N VAL A 120 38.51 -31.65 4.10
CA VAL A 120 37.17 -32.11 4.51
C VAL A 120 36.83 -33.42 3.81
N SER A 121 36.81 -34.50 4.58
CA SER A 121 36.46 -35.83 4.11
C SER A 121 35.59 -36.53 5.13
N LEU A 122 34.51 -37.14 4.63
CA LEU A 122 33.63 -37.98 5.42
C LEU A 122 33.74 -39.39 4.86
N THR A 123 34.29 -40.34 5.63
CA THR A 123 34.56 -41.68 5.14
C THR A 123 33.92 -42.73 6.05
N HIS A 124 33.33 -43.79 5.50
CA HIS A 124 33.04 -45.01 6.27
C HIS A 124 34.19 -45.97 6.06
N ASP A 125 34.96 -46.19 7.11
CA ASP A 125 36.12 -47.07 7.11
C ASP A 125 35.72 -48.44 7.67
N PHE A 126 35.72 -49.43 6.80
CA PHE A 126 35.46 -50.84 7.09
C PHE A 126 36.76 -51.48 7.53
N TYR A 127 36.80 -52.07 8.71
CA TYR A 127 37.95 -52.79 9.23
C TYR A 127 37.56 -54.21 9.58
N LEU A 128 38.30 -55.19 9.06
CA LEU A 128 38.19 -56.59 9.47
C LEU A 128 39.51 -57.02 10.13
N PHE A 129 39.43 -57.38 11.41
CA PHE A 129 40.58 -57.77 12.21
C PHE A 129 40.66 -59.28 12.38
N LYS A 130 41.85 -59.85 12.14
CA LYS A 130 42.16 -61.26 12.37
C LYS A 130 43.08 -61.39 13.58
N LYS A 131 42.74 -62.26 14.52
CA LYS A 131 43.51 -62.50 15.75
C LYS A 131 44.97 -62.86 15.44
N ASN A 132 45.91 -62.21 16.14
CA ASN A 132 47.37 -62.42 16.06
C ASN A 132 48.05 -62.10 14.71
N SER A 133 47.44 -61.29 13.85
CA SER A 133 48.12 -60.72 12.67
C SER A 133 48.07 -59.20 12.66
N ASP A 134 49.17 -58.55 12.27
CA ASP A 134 49.20 -57.13 11.92
C ASP A 134 48.43 -56.82 10.61
N GLU A 135 47.91 -57.86 9.94
CA GLU A 135 47.11 -57.74 8.73
C GLU A 135 45.68 -57.27 9.06
N ILE A 136 45.42 -55.99 8.81
CA ILE A 136 44.10 -55.36 8.84
C ILE A 136 43.60 -55.28 7.40
N GLN A 137 42.46 -55.90 7.08
CA GLN A 137 41.78 -55.60 5.82
C GLN A 137 40.93 -54.34 6.05
N GLN A 138 41.23 -53.27 5.29
CA GLN A 138 40.50 -52.01 5.35
C GLN A 138 39.91 -51.65 3.98
N SER A 139 38.71 -51.10 3.98
CA SER A 139 38.17 -50.35 2.84
C SER A 139 37.52 -49.06 3.34
N SER A 140 37.36 -48.07 2.48
CA SER A 140 36.75 -46.79 2.83
C SER A 140 35.76 -46.33 1.76
N VAL A 141 34.57 -45.88 2.18
CA VAL A 141 33.60 -45.18 1.31
C VAL A 141 33.72 -43.70 1.59
N ASN A 142 34.14 -42.92 0.60
CA ASN A 142 34.19 -41.47 0.73
C ASN A 142 32.84 -40.85 0.34
N PHE A 143 32.25 -40.10 1.24
CA PHE A 143 31.02 -39.34 1.04
C PHE A 143 31.34 -37.87 0.78
N GLU A 144 30.54 -37.25 -0.08
CA GLU A 144 30.49 -35.80 -0.16
C GLU A 144 29.73 -35.26 1.05
N ALA A 145 30.37 -34.42 1.87
CA ALA A 145 29.78 -33.87 3.09
C ALA A 145 28.41 -33.20 2.84
N ASN A 146 28.25 -32.54 1.69
CA ASN A 146 27.02 -31.85 1.28
C ASN A 146 25.83 -32.79 1.04
N ASN A 147 26.10 -34.08 0.77
CA ASN A 147 25.13 -35.10 0.40
C ASN A 147 25.05 -36.21 1.47
N TYR A 148 25.49 -35.94 2.70
CA TYR A 148 25.51 -36.94 3.77
C TYR A 148 24.44 -36.72 4.84
N GLU A 149 24.21 -35.48 5.28
CA GLU A 149 23.25 -35.19 6.34
C GLU A 149 21.80 -35.39 5.87
N CYS A 150 20.99 -36.00 6.73
CA CYS A 150 19.56 -36.22 6.55
C CYS A 150 19.16 -37.02 5.31
N ILE A 151 20.10 -37.77 4.74
CA ILE A 151 19.88 -38.73 3.66
C ILE A 151 19.88 -40.15 4.23
N TRP A 152 18.96 -40.97 3.73
CA TRP A 152 18.83 -42.38 4.10
C TRP A 152 19.82 -43.23 3.30
N PHE A 153 20.76 -43.86 4.00
CA PHE A 153 21.71 -44.82 3.46
C PHE A 153 21.28 -46.23 3.82
N TYR A 154 21.12 -47.07 2.80
CA TYR A 154 20.93 -48.49 2.98
C TYR A 154 22.29 -49.15 3.13
N THR A 155 22.43 -49.92 4.20
CA THR A 155 23.62 -50.69 4.52
C THR A 155 23.24 -52.15 4.61
N SER A 156 23.96 -53.01 3.88
CA SER A 156 23.74 -54.46 3.92
C SER A 156 25.04 -55.23 4.10
N ILE A 157 24.97 -56.25 4.94
CA ILE A 157 26.11 -57.09 5.30
C ILE A 157 25.73 -58.54 5.08
N LEU A 158 26.52 -59.23 4.27
CA LEU A 158 26.33 -60.64 3.94
C LEU A 158 27.57 -61.43 4.32
N TYR A 159 27.38 -62.65 4.81
CA TYR A 159 28.42 -63.65 4.91
C TYR A 159 28.06 -64.83 4.00
N SER A 160 28.99 -65.22 3.14
CA SER A 160 28.85 -66.41 2.31
C SER A 160 29.78 -67.51 2.81
N SER A 161 29.18 -68.64 3.22
CA SER A 161 29.91 -69.82 3.69
C SER A 161 30.66 -70.55 2.59
N VAL A 162 30.26 -70.35 1.32
CA VAL A 162 30.83 -71.00 0.13
C VAL A 162 32.22 -70.48 -0.18
N ASP A 163 32.38 -69.15 -0.22
CA ASP A 163 33.64 -68.51 -0.57
C ASP A 163 34.35 -67.87 0.62
N GLN A 164 33.78 -67.99 1.83
CA GLN A 164 34.35 -67.46 3.07
C GLN A 164 34.62 -65.96 2.96
N LYS A 165 33.62 -65.21 2.46
CA LYS A 165 33.70 -63.75 2.34
C LYS A 165 32.56 -63.05 3.08
N ILE A 166 32.93 -61.99 3.80
CA ILE A 166 31.99 -60.96 4.25
C ILE A 166 31.89 -59.91 3.17
N ARG A 167 30.66 -59.60 2.75
CA ARG A 167 30.36 -58.56 1.78
C ARG A 167 29.62 -57.42 2.45
N PHE A 168 30.11 -56.21 2.22
CA PHE A 168 29.45 -54.98 2.64
C PHE A 168 28.94 -54.24 1.42
N TYR A 169 27.69 -53.83 1.46
CA TYR A 169 27.07 -53.03 0.42
C TYR A 169 26.45 -51.76 1.00
N THR A 170 26.66 -50.65 0.32
CA THR A 170 25.93 -49.40 0.55
C THR A 170 25.32 -48.88 -0.75
N ASN A 171 24.11 -48.32 -0.65
CA ASN A 171 23.44 -47.70 -1.79
C ASN A 171 24.09 -46.37 -2.24
N TYR A 172 25.06 -45.83 -1.49
CA TYR A 172 25.82 -44.67 -1.95
C TYR A 172 26.78 -45.08 -3.08
N ASN A 173 26.55 -44.54 -4.28
CA ASN A 173 27.26 -44.91 -5.53
C ASN A 173 27.28 -46.44 -5.83
N ASN A 174 26.39 -47.23 -5.23
CA ASN A 174 26.30 -48.69 -5.36
C ASN A 174 27.63 -49.43 -5.10
N GLN A 175 28.32 -49.09 -4.02
CA GLN A 175 29.62 -49.69 -3.69
C GLN A 175 29.48 -51.02 -2.93
N LEU A 176 30.23 -52.04 -3.38
CA LEU A 176 30.33 -53.37 -2.78
C LEU A 176 31.78 -53.67 -2.41
N PHE A 177 32.02 -54.02 -1.15
CA PHE A 177 33.32 -54.49 -0.66
C PHE A 177 33.21 -55.95 -0.23
N ALA A 178 34.26 -56.73 -0.47
CA ALA A 178 34.33 -58.12 -0.06
C ALA A 178 35.64 -58.38 0.67
N PHE A 179 35.55 -58.97 1.86
CA PHE A 179 36.66 -59.24 2.75
C PHE A 179 36.75 -60.75 2.98
N ASP A 180 37.96 -61.30 2.90
CA ASP A 180 38.20 -62.72 3.17
C ASP A 180 38.04 -62.97 4.68
N TYR A 181 37.06 -63.79 5.06
CA TYR A 181 36.74 -64.10 6.45
C TYR A 181 36.27 -65.54 6.60
N LYS A 182 36.99 -66.32 7.41
CA LYS A 182 36.62 -67.69 7.72
C LYS A 182 35.99 -67.76 9.10
N LEU A 183 34.73 -68.17 9.17
CA LEU A 183 34.07 -68.48 10.44
C LEU A 183 34.72 -69.67 11.12
N MET A 184 35.00 -69.52 12.41
CA MET A 184 35.55 -70.55 13.29
C MET A 184 34.46 -71.21 14.14
N SER A 185 33.33 -70.53 14.41
CA SER A 185 32.10 -71.09 14.96
C SER A 185 30.93 -71.06 13.98
N GLN A 186 29.87 -71.77 14.36
CA GLN A 186 28.62 -71.80 13.62
C GLN A 186 27.77 -70.54 13.83
N LYS A 187 28.21 -69.56 14.63
CA LYS A 187 27.40 -68.38 14.97
C LYS A 187 28.20 -67.10 14.80
N ILE A 188 27.55 -66.11 14.22
CA ILE A 188 28.00 -64.72 14.26
C ILE A 188 26.99 -63.95 15.09
N THR A 189 27.43 -63.37 16.20
CA THR A 189 26.65 -62.33 16.87
C THR A 189 27.02 -60.98 16.29
N ILE A 190 26.03 -60.19 15.89
CA ILE A 190 26.17 -58.80 15.39
C ILE A 190 25.59 -57.85 16.42
N ILE A 191 26.35 -56.82 16.76
CA ILE A 191 25.89 -55.71 17.60
C ILE A 191 25.74 -54.49 16.72
N LEU A 192 24.52 -53.95 16.55
CA LEU A 192 24.30 -52.65 15.89
C LEU A 192 24.02 -51.57 16.92
N GLY A 193 24.84 -50.53 16.93
CA GLY A 193 24.64 -49.33 17.76
C GLY A 193 24.90 -49.52 19.26
N GLY A 194 25.02 -48.38 19.95
CA GLY A 194 24.97 -48.27 21.41
C GLY A 194 26.27 -48.02 22.18
N TYR A 195 26.14 -47.78 23.49
CA TYR A 195 27.21 -47.67 24.49
C TYR A 195 26.89 -48.70 25.58
N ASP A 196 27.79 -49.66 25.82
CA ASP A 196 27.66 -50.56 26.97
C ASP A 196 28.05 -49.80 28.24
N THR A 197 27.36 -50.05 29.36
CA THR A 197 27.78 -49.52 30.66
C THR A 197 29.17 -49.99 31.07
N ASP A 198 29.61 -51.15 30.57
CA ASP A 198 30.97 -51.63 30.74
C ASP A 198 31.91 -50.98 29.71
N ILE A 199 32.62 -49.94 30.16
CA ILE A 199 33.58 -49.14 29.39
C ILE A 199 34.58 -50.02 28.62
N SER A 200 34.98 -51.16 29.18
CA SER A 200 35.95 -52.07 28.54
C SER A 200 35.44 -52.70 27.23
N GLN A 201 34.13 -52.77 27.04
CA GLN A 201 33.50 -53.31 25.83
C GLN A 201 33.26 -52.26 24.74
N ASN A 202 33.43 -50.96 25.08
CA ASN A 202 33.23 -49.84 24.16
C ASN A 202 34.49 -49.48 23.36
N PHE A 203 35.51 -50.32 23.37
CA PHE A 203 36.76 -50.08 22.67
C PHE A 203 36.98 -51.12 21.58
N VAL A 204 37.29 -50.64 20.37
CA VAL A 204 37.71 -51.48 19.23
C VAL A 204 39.19 -51.87 19.38
N LEU A 205 39.98 -50.94 19.92
CA LEU A 205 41.38 -51.05 20.35
C LEU A 205 41.54 -50.20 21.62
N SER A 206 42.65 -50.33 22.36
CA SER A 206 42.92 -49.52 23.57
C SER A 206 42.79 -48.00 23.37
N TRP A 207 42.75 -47.50 22.13
CA TRP A 207 42.73 -46.08 21.78
C TRP A 207 41.49 -45.62 20.96
N ASN A 208 40.59 -46.51 20.54
CA ASN A 208 39.41 -46.15 19.73
C ASN A 208 38.10 -46.43 20.47
N SER A 209 37.56 -45.41 21.15
CA SER A 209 36.26 -45.48 21.82
C SER A 209 35.11 -45.46 20.80
N LEU A 210 34.12 -46.33 20.98
CA LEU A 210 32.86 -46.32 20.24
C LEU A 210 32.01 -45.13 20.69
N LEU A 211 31.62 -44.28 19.74
CA LEU A 211 30.78 -43.10 19.96
C LEU A 211 29.32 -43.36 19.58
N PHE A 212 28.42 -42.60 20.22
CA PHE A 212 26.99 -42.60 19.94
C PHE A 212 26.67 -42.16 18.50
N PHE A 213 25.81 -42.92 17.80
CA PHE A 213 25.30 -42.49 16.49
C PHE A 213 24.27 -41.38 16.63
N LYS A 214 24.54 -40.24 15.98
CA LYS A 214 23.58 -39.14 15.87
C LYS A 214 22.69 -39.31 14.64
N GLY A 215 21.52 -39.95 14.79
CA GLY A 215 20.62 -40.16 13.67
C GLY A 215 19.48 -41.15 13.92
N TYR A 216 18.87 -41.63 12.84
CA TYR A 216 17.79 -42.63 12.85
C TYR A 216 18.24 -43.94 12.20
N PHE A 217 17.71 -45.07 12.70
CA PHE A 217 17.81 -46.39 12.07
C PHE A 217 16.42 -46.91 11.71
N SER A 218 16.32 -47.69 10.63
CA SER A 218 15.18 -48.58 10.41
C SER A 218 15.30 -49.82 11.28
N LEU A 219 14.20 -50.59 11.36
CA LEU A 219 14.28 -51.99 11.79
C LEU A 219 15.27 -52.76 10.91
N ILE A 220 16.01 -53.70 11.52
CA ILE A 220 16.92 -54.60 10.83
C ILE A 220 16.11 -55.62 10.03
N GLN A 221 16.48 -55.78 8.75
CA GLN A 221 15.92 -56.77 7.85
C GLN A 221 16.89 -57.94 7.70
N GLU A 222 16.63 -59.06 8.37
CA GLU A 222 17.37 -60.30 8.17
C GLU A 222 16.94 -60.98 6.86
N TYR A 223 17.91 -61.51 6.11
CA TYR A 223 17.64 -62.23 4.87
C TYR A 223 17.49 -63.72 5.14
N VAL A 224 16.46 -64.32 4.52
CA VAL A 224 16.32 -65.78 4.46
C VAL A 224 17.52 -66.37 3.73
N PRO A 225 18.12 -67.48 4.21
CA PRO A 225 19.31 -68.08 3.61
C PRO A 225 19.17 -68.30 2.09
N PHE A 226 20.18 -67.90 1.32
CA PHE A 226 20.14 -67.96 -0.15
C PHE A 226 21.50 -68.23 -0.78
N PHE A 227 21.55 -68.71 -2.01
CA PHE A 227 22.80 -68.77 -2.78
C PHE A 227 23.14 -67.37 -3.31
N TYR A 228 24.32 -66.87 -2.96
CA TYR A 228 24.75 -65.54 -3.40
C TYR A 228 24.89 -65.48 -4.93
N ASP A 229 24.28 -64.45 -5.51
CA ASP A 229 24.42 -64.03 -6.90
C ASP A 229 24.94 -62.58 -6.90
N ASP A 230 25.85 -62.24 -7.81
CA ASP A 230 26.37 -60.89 -7.96
C ASP A 230 25.25 -59.87 -8.26
N ASN A 231 24.12 -60.33 -8.84
CA ASN A 231 22.94 -59.50 -9.05
C ASN A 231 22.04 -59.33 -7.81
N PHE A 232 22.37 -59.95 -6.67
CA PHE A 232 21.54 -59.88 -5.46
C PHE A 232 21.21 -58.44 -5.06
N PHE A 233 22.20 -57.55 -5.02
CA PHE A 233 21.98 -56.15 -4.63
C PHE A 233 21.21 -55.34 -5.68
N ASN A 234 21.42 -55.62 -6.96
CA ASN A 234 20.62 -55.01 -8.03
C ASN A 234 19.15 -55.44 -7.93
N ASN A 235 18.91 -56.73 -7.70
CA ASN A 235 17.57 -57.28 -7.50
C ASN A 235 16.94 -56.72 -6.21
N LEU A 236 17.71 -56.64 -5.12
CA LEU A 236 17.29 -56.07 -3.84
C LEU A 236 16.84 -54.61 -4.01
N LEU A 237 17.61 -53.76 -4.70
CA LEU A 237 17.23 -52.38 -4.95
C LEU A 237 16.08 -52.24 -5.96
N SER A 238 15.95 -53.16 -6.92
CA SER A 238 14.82 -53.13 -7.87
C SER A 238 13.49 -53.50 -7.19
N ASN A 239 13.54 -54.40 -6.20
CA ASN A 239 12.37 -54.87 -5.45
C ASN A 239 12.09 -54.04 -4.20
N CYS A 240 13.13 -53.46 -3.59
CA CYS A 240 13.07 -52.43 -2.55
C CYS A 240 13.59 -51.10 -3.12
N PRO A 241 12.89 -50.50 -4.11
CA PRO A 241 13.32 -49.22 -4.62
C PRO A 241 13.33 -48.23 -3.46
N TYR A 242 14.45 -47.50 -3.33
CA TYR A 242 14.42 -46.24 -2.61
C TYR A 242 13.23 -45.47 -3.16
N GLN A 243 12.18 -45.29 -2.36
CA GLN A 243 11.14 -44.36 -2.76
C GLN A 243 11.91 -43.04 -2.95
N LYS A 244 12.05 -42.58 -4.21
CA LYS A 244 12.13 -41.13 -4.46
C LYS A 244 11.02 -40.59 -3.60
N GLN A 245 11.38 -39.99 -2.45
CA GLN A 245 10.45 -39.62 -1.39
C GLN A 245 9.23 -39.08 -2.12
N LYS A 246 8.08 -39.77 -2.08
CA LYS A 246 6.87 -39.29 -2.75
C LYS A 246 6.70 -37.90 -2.17
N THR A 247 6.99 -36.88 -2.99
CA THR A 247 7.04 -35.48 -2.59
C THR A 247 5.62 -35.06 -2.33
N LEU A 248 5.10 -35.50 -1.19
CA LEU A 248 3.84 -35.07 -0.65
C LEU A 248 4.13 -33.66 -0.17
N GLN A 249 3.93 -32.71 -1.07
CA GLN A 249 4.03 -31.30 -0.79
C GLN A 249 3.11 -31.04 0.39
N ILE A 250 3.71 -30.66 1.51
CA ILE A 250 2.96 -30.15 2.65
C ILE A 250 2.86 -28.65 2.42
N SER A 251 1.64 -28.13 2.48
CA SER A 251 1.35 -26.71 2.51
C SER A 251 0.47 -26.47 3.73
N GLU A 252 1.02 -25.81 4.73
CA GLU A 252 0.29 -25.44 5.94
C GLU A 252 0.06 -23.94 5.96
N ASP A 253 -1.19 -23.55 6.17
CA ASP A 253 -1.55 -22.18 6.49
C ASP A 253 -1.22 -21.94 7.96
N LEU A 254 -0.17 -21.15 8.22
CA LEU A 254 0.26 -20.80 9.57
C LEU A 254 -0.84 -20.01 10.28
N PHE A 255 -1.45 -19.07 9.54
CA PHE A 255 -2.65 -18.32 9.92
C PHE A 255 -3.16 -17.50 8.72
N ARG A 256 -4.50 -17.45 8.61
CA ARG A 256 -5.18 -16.64 7.58
C ARG A 256 -4.95 -15.14 7.79
N SER A 257 -5.14 -14.67 9.03
CA SER A 257 -4.97 -13.29 9.50
C SER A 257 -4.56 -13.32 10.96
N MET A 258 -3.59 -12.48 11.34
CA MET A 258 -3.21 -12.25 12.72
C MET A 258 -3.14 -10.75 13.00
N ASP A 259 -4.07 -10.27 13.84
CA ASP A 259 -3.99 -8.95 14.45
C ASP A 259 -3.64 -9.12 15.94
N PRO A 260 -2.37 -8.86 16.34
CA PRO A 260 -1.91 -9.07 17.71
C PRO A 260 -2.70 -8.25 18.74
N ASN A 261 -3.39 -7.18 18.33
CA ASN A 261 -4.25 -6.37 19.20
C ASN A 261 -5.52 -7.08 19.69
N GLN A 262 -5.91 -8.20 19.07
CA GLN A 262 -7.12 -8.94 19.43
C GLN A 262 -6.90 -10.00 20.52
N ASN A 263 -5.65 -10.32 20.88
CA ASN A 263 -5.32 -11.37 21.86
C ASN A 263 -4.72 -10.76 23.14
N ILE A 264 -5.10 -11.29 24.30
CA ILE A 264 -4.91 -10.64 25.61
C ILE A 264 -3.53 -10.94 26.24
N ASN A 265 -2.82 -12.01 25.82
CA ASN A 265 -1.54 -12.41 26.43
C ASN A 265 -0.33 -12.13 25.52
N ASP A 266 0.51 -11.18 25.92
CA ASP A 266 1.72 -10.77 25.16
C ASP A 266 2.99 -11.53 25.56
N LEU A 267 2.95 -12.37 26.60
CA LEU A 267 4.06 -13.26 26.97
C LEU A 267 4.05 -14.59 26.20
N GLU A 268 2.93 -14.92 25.55
CA GLU A 268 2.84 -16.07 24.65
C GLU A 268 3.42 -15.68 23.29
N VAL A 269 4.73 -15.92 23.12
CA VAL A 269 5.35 -15.89 21.80
C VAL A 269 4.66 -16.92 20.92
N LEU A 270 4.24 -16.48 19.74
CA LEU A 270 3.64 -17.36 18.76
C LEU A 270 4.74 -18.22 18.15
N GLU A 271 4.77 -19.49 18.54
CA GLU A 271 5.73 -20.48 18.11
C GLU A 271 4.99 -21.64 17.46
N TYR A 272 5.42 -21.99 16.24
CA TYR A 272 4.84 -23.06 15.46
C TYR A 272 5.90 -24.08 15.09
N LEU A 273 5.54 -25.37 15.15
CA LEU A 273 6.48 -26.48 14.99
C LEU A 273 6.16 -27.24 13.71
N TYR A 274 7.13 -27.35 12.81
CA TYR A 274 6.95 -28.00 11.53
C TYR A 274 8.04 -29.03 11.26
N LEU A 275 7.63 -30.21 10.82
CA LEU A 275 8.54 -31.20 10.27
C LEU A 275 8.86 -30.83 8.83
N THR A 276 10.11 -30.48 8.55
CA THR A 276 10.56 -30.26 7.17
C THR A 276 10.61 -31.60 6.44
N LYS A 277 10.03 -31.66 5.24
CA LYS A 277 10.20 -32.77 4.29
C LYS A 277 11.23 -32.38 3.24
N ASN A 278 12.26 -33.22 3.11
CA ASN A 278 13.41 -33.06 2.21
C ASN A 278 14.26 -31.80 2.56
N GLN A 279 15.15 -31.39 1.66
CA GLN A 279 16.01 -30.21 1.84
C GLN A 279 15.34 -28.89 1.46
N ARG A 280 14.08 -28.93 0.99
CA ARG A 280 13.40 -27.79 0.37
C ARG A 280 12.14 -27.37 1.10
N TYR A 281 12.12 -26.11 1.51
CA TYR A 281 10.94 -25.48 2.10
C TYR A 281 10.92 -23.97 1.88
N THR A 282 9.72 -23.41 2.02
CA THR A 282 9.41 -22.00 1.80
C THR A 282 8.55 -21.48 2.93
N VAL A 283 8.88 -20.30 3.44
CA VAL A 283 8.02 -19.49 4.31
C VAL A 283 7.68 -18.22 3.55
N LYS A 284 6.40 -17.92 3.36
CA LYS A 284 5.97 -16.74 2.60
C LYS A 284 4.69 -16.12 3.14
N GLY A 285 4.52 -14.81 2.96
CA GLY A 285 3.27 -14.12 3.26
C GLY A 285 3.40 -12.60 3.43
N TRP A 286 2.28 -11.96 3.79
CA TRP A 286 2.19 -10.50 3.91
C TRP A 286 2.48 -10.02 5.33
N ILE A 287 3.22 -8.91 5.43
CA ILE A 287 3.69 -8.33 6.69
C ILE A 287 3.41 -6.83 6.68
N LYS A 288 2.99 -6.28 7.82
CA LYS A 288 2.83 -4.84 8.03
C LYS A 288 3.23 -4.47 9.45
N GLN A 289 4.07 -3.45 9.59
CA GLN A 289 4.52 -2.94 10.89
C GLN A 289 3.68 -1.75 11.36
N ASN A 290 3.55 -1.57 12.67
CA ASN A 290 3.05 -0.33 13.26
C ASN A 290 3.97 0.07 14.41
N TYR A 291 5.04 0.78 14.08
CA TYR A 291 6.13 1.05 15.02
C TYR A 291 5.69 1.97 16.17
N ILE A 292 4.88 2.99 15.88
CA ILE A 292 4.40 3.95 16.90
C ILE A 292 3.47 3.25 17.89
N GLU A 293 2.52 2.45 17.38
CA GLU A 293 1.61 1.70 18.25
C GLU A 293 2.36 0.69 19.11
N ALA A 294 3.29 -0.07 18.51
CA ALA A 294 4.13 -1.02 19.22
C ALA A 294 4.99 -0.33 20.29
N TYR A 295 5.69 0.75 19.93
CA TYR A 295 6.53 1.53 20.85
C TYR A 295 5.74 2.09 22.03
N ASN A 296 4.63 2.79 21.76
CA ASN A 296 3.78 3.35 22.81
C ASN A 296 3.23 2.27 23.74
N TYR A 297 2.86 1.11 23.18
CA TYR A 297 2.39 -0.01 23.96
C TYR A 297 3.48 -0.56 24.89
N TYR A 298 4.68 -0.86 24.36
CA TYR A 298 5.75 -1.42 25.19
C TYR A 298 6.33 -0.41 26.18
N LEU A 299 6.36 0.88 25.82
CA LEU A 299 6.68 1.97 26.75
C LEU A 299 5.67 1.99 27.91
N LYS A 300 4.37 1.89 27.62
CA LYS A 300 3.32 1.95 28.63
C LYS A 300 3.28 0.72 29.53
N GLU A 301 3.27 -0.48 28.95
CA GLU A 301 3.05 -1.73 29.70
C GLU A 301 4.34 -2.32 30.30
N TYR A 302 5.51 -2.04 29.69
CA TYR A 302 6.80 -2.62 30.11
C TYR A 302 7.87 -1.56 30.46
N GLY A 303 7.57 -0.26 30.33
CA GLY A 303 8.50 0.81 30.72
C GLY A 303 9.75 0.91 29.85
N LEU A 304 9.70 0.46 28.58
CA LEU A 304 10.83 0.55 27.66
C LEU A 304 11.11 2.02 27.30
N THR A 305 12.14 2.62 27.91
CA THR A 305 12.52 4.04 27.72
C THR A 305 13.51 4.28 26.60
N GLN A 306 13.96 3.24 25.91
CA GLN A 306 14.93 3.38 24.82
C GLN A 306 14.27 3.80 23.52
N ASN A 307 14.92 4.69 22.79
CA ASN A 307 14.45 5.16 21.49
C ASN A 307 14.79 4.21 20.33
N VAL A 308 15.26 2.99 20.63
CA VAL A 308 15.49 1.94 19.62
C VAL A 308 14.61 0.73 19.94
N MET A 309 13.91 0.23 18.92
CA MET A 309 13.04 -0.95 19.03
C MET A 309 13.43 -2.03 18.01
N ASP A 310 13.78 -3.22 18.50
CA ASP A 310 14.08 -4.41 17.70
C ASP A 310 12.86 -5.35 17.62
N GLN A 311 12.04 -5.14 16.61
CA GLN A 311 10.84 -5.94 16.38
C GLN A 311 11.18 -7.14 15.49
N ALA A 312 11.35 -8.32 16.09
CA ALA A 312 11.55 -9.53 15.31
C ALA A 312 10.25 -10.03 14.68
N VAL A 313 10.40 -10.39 13.42
CA VAL A 313 9.30 -10.76 12.56
C VAL A 313 9.28 -12.26 12.48
N ILE A 314 10.40 -12.89 12.12
CA ILE A 314 10.50 -14.36 12.02
C ILE A 314 11.85 -14.83 12.57
N SER A 315 11.79 -15.87 13.39
CA SER A 315 12.96 -16.64 13.84
C SER A 315 12.70 -18.10 13.50
N ILE A 316 13.55 -18.68 12.63
CA ILE A 316 13.51 -20.10 12.28
C ILE A 316 14.71 -20.79 12.94
N SER A 317 14.43 -21.71 13.85
CA SER A 317 15.44 -22.44 14.61
C SER A 317 15.09 -23.92 14.77
N GLN A 318 16.09 -24.77 15.00
CA GLN A 318 15.83 -26.19 15.31
C GLN A 318 15.35 -26.36 16.75
N GLN A 319 14.27 -27.10 16.94
CA GLN A 319 13.54 -27.14 18.22
C GLN A 319 14.11 -28.18 19.24
N HIS A 320 15.42 -28.34 19.38
CA HIS A 320 15.98 -29.28 20.38
C HIS A 320 16.65 -28.61 21.58
N TYR A 321 16.71 -27.28 21.62
CA TYR A 321 17.42 -26.53 22.65
C TYR A 321 16.46 -25.64 23.43
N ILE A 322 15.71 -26.21 24.37
CA ILE A 322 14.80 -25.42 25.22
C ILE A 322 15.58 -24.53 26.20
N PHE A 323 16.84 -24.86 26.54
CA PHE A 323 17.59 -24.15 27.59
C PHE A 323 18.99 -23.64 27.23
N ASN A 324 19.57 -23.97 26.07
CA ASN A 324 20.89 -23.44 25.65
C ASN A 324 21.01 -23.44 24.12
N ARG A 325 20.62 -22.35 23.46
CA ARG A 325 20.85 -22.15 22.01
C ARG A 325 22.35 -22.18 21.74
N LYS A 326 22.84 -23.09 20.90
CA LYS A 326 24.22 -23.15 20.43
C LYS A 326 24.32 -22.50 19.04
N THR A 327 25.51 -22.04 18.70
CA THR A 327 25.82 -21.53 17.35
C THR A 327 25.50 -22.61 16.32
N GLY A 328 24.67 -22.29 15.33
CA GLY A 328 24.24 -23.23 14.28
C GLY A 328 22.83 -23.80 14.45
N ASP A 329 22.13 -23.42 15.53
CA ASP A 329 20.72 -23.82 15.78
C ASP A 329 19.71 -22.89 15.11
N ARG A 330 20.18 -21.77 14.58
CA ARG A 330 19.35 -20.72 13.98
C ARG A 330 19.63 -20.61 12.49
N MET A 331 18.58 -20.83 11.71
CA MET A 331 18.71 -20.67 10.27
C MET A 331 18.63 -19.20 9.89
N ILE A 332 17.60 -18.53 10.39
CA ILE A 332 17.35 -17.13 10.10
C ILE A 332 16.66 -16.47 11.28
N ASP A 333 17.15 -15.30 11.66
CA ASP A 333 16.46 -14.31 12.48
C ASP A 333 16.31 -13.04 11.65
N PHE A 334 15.06 -12.66 11.42
CA PHE A 334 14.67 -11.50 10.65
C PHE A 334 13.93 -10.50 11.56
N TYR A 335 14.45 -9.27 11.65
CA TYR A 335 13.83 -8.22 12.44
C TYR A 335 14.02 -6.82 11.87
N TYR A 336 13.10 -5.94 12.22
CA TYR A 336 13.17 -4.51 11.97
C TYR A 336 13.71 -3.81 13.21
N THR A 337 14.80 -3.06 13.04
CA THR A 337 15.32 -2.14 14.06
C THR A 337 14.89 -0.73 13.69
N VAL A 338 14.13 -0.07 14.56
CA VAL A 338 13.71 1.32 14.36
C VAL A 338 14.35 2.21 15.41
N ASP A 339 14.97 3.29 14.97
CA ASP A 339 15.56 4.32 15.80
C ASP A 339 14.70 5.59 15.75
N PHE A 340 13.93 5.82 16.82
CA PHE A 340 13.04 6.96 16.97
C PHE A 340 13.77 8.28 17.27
N GLU A 341 15.06 8.25 17.64
CA GLU A 341 15.88 9.46 17.81
C GLU A 341 16.43 9.95 16.46
N ASN A 342 16.89 9.02 15.62
CA ASN A 342 17.53 9.32 14.35
C ASN A 342 16.56 9.34 13.17
N ASN A 343 15.60 10.29 13.16
CA ASN A 343 14.65 10.50 12.06
C ASN A 343 13.82 9.23 11.71
N ASN A 344 13.47 8.43 12.72
CA ASN A 344 12.74 7.18 12.54
C ASN A 344 13.43 6.19 11.60
N GLU A 345 14.76 6.19 11.55
CA GLU A 345 15.51 5.30 10.67
C GLU A 345 15.14 3.84 10.94
N THR A 346 14.81 3.10 9.88
CA THR A 346 14.52 1.68 9.94
C THR A 346 15.62 0.89 9.27
N VAL A 347 16.29 0.04 10.04
CA VAL A 347 17.30 -0.91 9.58
C VAL A 347 16.69 -2.30 9.54
N ILE A 348 16.75 -2.93 8.38
CA ILE A 348 16.35 -4.32 8.23
C ILE A 348 17.56 -5.19 8.55
N THR A 349 17.43 -6.06 9.56
CA THR A 349 18.52 -6.96 9.95
C THR A 349 18.15 -8.42 9.76
N PHE A 350 19.06 -9.15 9.12
CA PHE A 350 19.02 -10.59 8.98
C PHE A 350 20.23 -11.18 9.69
N ARG A 351 20.02 -12.26 10.42
CA ARG A 351 21.10 -13.06 11.01
C ARG A 351 20.90 -14.52 10.68
N THR A 352 21.94 -15.19 10.22
CA THR A 352 21.98 -16.63 9.93
C THR A 352 23.15 -17.25 10.69
N GLU A 353 23.05 -18.52 11.05
CA GLU A 353 24.15 -19.26 11.67
C GLU A 353 24.36 -20.56 10.87
N PHE A 354 25.05 -20.46 9.73
CA PHE A 354 25.34 -21.64 8.90
C PHE A 354 26.45 -22.48 9.54
N TYR A 355 26.36 -23.81 9.40
CA TYR A 355 27.43 -24.72 9.84
C TYR A 355 27.91 -25.65 8.74
N ARG A 356 29.20 -26.01 8.80
CA ARG A 356 29.81 -27.03 7.95
C ARG A 356 29.77 -28.39 8.63
N ILE A 357 29.69 -29.45 7.82
CA ILE A 357 29.94 -30.82 8.28
C ILE A 357 31.33 -31.24 7.78
N PRO A 358 32.19 -31.79 8.65
CA PRO A 358 31.96 -32.07 10.07
C PRO A 358 32.05 -30.82 10.98
N LEU A 359 31.36 -30.83 12.13
CA LEU A 359 31.33 -29.75 13.11
C LEU A 359 32.61 -29.76 13.97
N GLN A 360 33.75 -29.44 13.39
CA GLN A 360 35.04 -29.50 14.10
C GLN A 360 35.74 -28.12 14.23
N VAL A 361 35.40 -27.14 13.40
CA VAL A 361 35.85 -25.75 13.58
C VAL A 361 34.90 -25.02 14.55
N PRO A 362 35.39 -24.34 15.60
CA PRO A 362 34.58 -23.31 16.23
C PRO A 362 34.21 -22.30 15.14
N LEU A 363 32.93 -22.25 14.78
CA LEU A 363 32.36 -21.49 13.64
C LEU A 363 32.86 -20.03 13.50
N TYR A 364 33.50 -19.48 14.53
CA TYR A 364 34.06 -18.14 14.58
C TYR A 364 35.39 -17.92 13.84
N GLU A 365 36.12 -18.96 13.42
CA GLU A 365 37.43 -18.78 12.77
C GLU A 365 37.39 -18.63 11.23
N ASP A 366 36.30 -19.05 10.58
CA ASP A 366 36.14 -18.89 9.13
C ASP A 366 35.60 -17.49 8.78
N GLU A 367 36.47 -16.61 8.29
CA GLU A 367 36.10 -15.24 7.88
C GLU A 367 35.16 -15.20 6.66
N GLU A 368 35.18 -16.21 5.78
CA GLU A 368 34.26 -16.27 4.64
C GLU A 368 32.83 -16.59 5.10
N LEU A 369 32.66 -17.40 6.15
CA LEU A 369 31.36 -17.65 6.77
C LEU A 369 30.75 -16.39 7.40
N ARG A 370 31.56 -15.62 8.14
CA ARG A 370 31.11 -14.39 8.82
C ARG A 370 30.56 -13.32 7.88
N LYS A 371 30.98 -13.31 6.60
CA LYS A 371 30.44 -12.39 5.59
C LYS A 371 28.96 -12.61 5.31
N PHE A 372 28.45 -13.82 5.56
CA PHE A 372 27.06 -14.20 5.28
C PHE A 372 26.18 -14.28 6.53
N ASP A 373 26.76 -14.23 7.73
CA ASP A 373 26.03 -14.42 9.00
C ASP A 373 25.12 -13.26 9.39
N ALA A 374 25.42 -12.03 8.95
CA ALA A 374 24.59 -10.88 9.26
C ALA A 374 24.52 -9.90 8.10
N LEU A 375 23.30 -9.58 7.67
CA LEU A 375 23.03 -8.55 6.69
C LEU A 375 22.23 -7.43 7.36
N LYS A 376 22.75 -6.20 7.27
CA LYS A 376 22.05 -4.99 7.68
C LYS A 376 21.81 -4.11 6.47
N ILE A 377 20.55 -3.77 6.22
CA ILE A 377 20.16 -2.93 5.09
C ILE A 377 19.53 -1.67 5.65
N LYS A 378 20.10 -0.53 5.28
CA LYS A 378 19.63 0.80 5.65
C LYS A 378 19.21 1.54 4.38
N LYS A 379 17.98 2.03 4.36
CA LYS A 379 17.46 2.94 3.33
C LYS A 379 16.54 3.97 3.97
N ASP A 380 16.62 5.21 3.51
CA ASP A 380 15.91 6.35 4.11
C ASP A 380 14.38 6.19 4.11
N TYR A 381 13.84 5.43 3.16
CA TYR A 381 12.39 5.24 2.99
C TYR A 381 11.83 3.99 3.69
N PHE A 382 12.66 3.17 4.33
CA PHE A 382 12.19 1.90 4.93
C PHE A 382 11.17 2.10 6.03
N TYR A 383 11.28 3.16 6.83
CA TYR A 383 10.30 3.45 7.87
C TYR A 383 8.88 3.57 7.34
N GLU A 384 8.68 4.26 6.22
CA GLU A 384 7.36 4.42 5.60
C GLU A 384 6.92 3.11 4.93
N LYS A 385 7.83 2.43 4.23
CA LYS A 385 7.50 1.24 3.42
C LYS A 385 7.20 0.00 4.25
N THR A 386 7.91 -0.24 5.34
CA THR A 386 7.64 -1.41 6.21
C THR A 386 6.36 -1.25 7.03
N GLN A 387 5.86 -0.01 7.18
CA GLN A 387 4.55 0.29 7.74
C GLN A 387 3.40 0.10 6.72
N GLN A 388 3.72 -0.14 5.44
CA GLN A 388 2.79 -0.61 4.43
C GLN A 388 2.84 -2.14 4.31
N TRP A 389 1.83 -2.75 3.68
CA TRP A 389 1.88 -4.17 3.36
C TRP A 389 3.03 -4.45 2.40
N HIS A 390 3.90 -5.38 2.78
CA HIS A 390 4.99 -5.88 1.96
C HIS A 390 5.03 -7.40 2.06
N TYR A 391 5.54 -8.05 1.02
CA TYR A 391 5.53 -9.50 0.91
C TYR A 391 6.92 -10.06 1.16
N LEU A 392 7.01 -11.07 2.02
CA LEU A 392 8.25 -11.75 2.38
C LEU A 392 8.23 -13.16 1.83
N VAL A 393 9.37 -13.59 1.28
CA VAL A 393 9.62 -14.99 0.92
C VAL A 393 10.98 -15.41 1.44
N ILE A 394 11.03 -16.52 2.19
CA ILE A 394 12.24 -17.20 2.63
C ILE A 394 12.22 -18.59 2.01
N ASP A 395 13.15 -18.87 1.10
CA ASP A 395 13.26 -20.14 0.38
C ASP A 395 14.56 -20.86 0.73
N LYS A 396 14.48 -22.13 1.10
CA LYS A 396 15.62 -23.02 1.30
C LYS A 396 15.64 -24.15 0.28
N GLY A 397 16.83 -24.53 -0.17
CA GLY A 397 17.04 -25.74 -0.98
C GLY A 397 16.75 -25.55 -2.47
N ARG A 398 16.89 -24.31 -2.98
CA ARG A 398 16.90 -24.00 -4.42
C ARG A 398 18.18 -24.51 -5.07
N ASN A 399 18.15 -24.64 -6.41
CA ASN A 399 19.39 -24.78 -7.17
C ASN A 399 20.30 -23.58 -6.83
N PRO A 400 21.54 -23.82 -6.37
CA PRO A 400 22.35 -22.76 -5.78
C PRO A 400 22.69 -21.70 -6.83
N VAL A 401 22.21 -20.47 -6.61
CA VAL A 401 22.62 -19.29 -7.39
C VAL A 401 23.88 -18.74 -6.72
N ASN A 402 25.02 -18.79 -7.40
CA ASN A 402 26.33 -18.44 -6.84
C ASN A 402 26.70 -19.22 -5.55
N GLY A 403 26.17 -20.42 -5.38
CA GLY A 403 26.45 -21.28 -4.23
C GLY A 403 25.52 -21.13 -3.04
N ALA A 404 24.66 -20.12 -2.99
CA ALA A 404 23.75 -19.90 -1.87
C ALA A 404 22.47 -20.74 -1.98
N THR A 405 22.06 -21.36 -0.88
CA THR A 405 20.89 -22.25 -0.81
C THR A 405 19.72 -21.69 0.00
N LEU A 406 19.95 -20.61 0.74
CA LEU A 406 18.91 -19.81 1.36
C LEU A 406 18.74 -18.51 0.56
N GLN A 407 17.53 -18.24 0.10
CA GLN A 407 17.19 -17.01 -0.57
C GLN A 407 16.08 -16.30 0.20
N LEU A 408 16.30 -15.02 0.46
CA LEU A 408 15.34 -14.11 1.04
C LEU A 408 14.92 -13.11 -0.03
N ARG A 409 13.61 -12.86 -0.11
CA ARG A 409 13.04 -11.85 -0.99
C ARG A 409 12.04 -10.98 -0.26
N LEU A 410 12.24 -9.68 -0.35
CA LEU A 410 11.32 -8.66 0.14
C LEU A 410 10.75 -7.89 -1.04
N TYR A 411 9.43 -7.87 -1.15
CA TYR A 411 8.71 -7.16 -2.19
C TYR A 411 7.99 -5.96 -1.60
N PHE A 412 8.47 -4.77 -1.97
CA PHE A 412 7.78 -3.51 -1.69
C PHE A 412 6.99 -3.08 -2.92
N VAL A 413 5.83 -2.47 -2.68
CA VAL A 413 4.92 -2.04 -3.76
C VAL A 413 5.63 -1.02 -4.67
N ASN A 414 5.59 -1.27 -5.98
CA ASN A 414 6.21 -0.45 -7.04
C ASN A 414 7.75 -0.36 -6.97
N GLU A 415 8.42 -1.32 -6.34
CA GLU A 415 9.88 -1.40 -6.30
C GLU A 415 10.38 -2.75 -6.82
N GLU A 416 11.63 -2.79 -7.25
CA GLU A 416 12.29 -4.06 -7.51
C GLU A 416 12.43 -4.86 -6.22
N PRO A 417 12.22 -6.19 -6.27
CA PRO A 417 12.38 -7.03 -5.10
C PRO A 417 13.80 -6.98 -4.56
N LEU A 418 13.93 -6.84 -3.25
CA LEU A 418 15.23 -6.99 -2.61
C LEU A 418 15.50 -8.49 -2.45
N VAL A 419 16.44 -9.00 -3.23
CA VAL A 419 16.83 -10.41 -3.24
C VAL A 419 18.19 -10.56 -2.59
N TYR A 420 18.26 -11.39 -1.55
CA TYR A 420 19.50 -11.71 -0.85
C TYR A 420 19.68 -13.20 -0.77
N ASN A 421 20.88 -13.67 -1.14
CA ASN A 421 21.22 -15.08 -1.09
C ASN A 421 22.26 -15.30 0.02
N PHE A 422 22.01 -16.31 0.85
CA PHE A 422 22.78 -16.65 2.04
C PHE A 422 23.30 -18.10 1.94
N GLY A 423 24.50 -18.32 2.45
CA GLY A 423 25.21 -19.61 2.42
C GLY A 423 26.13 -19.77 1.19
N THR A 424 26.88 -20.87 1.14
CA THR A 424 27.74 -21.25 0.00
C THR A 424 27.60 -22.75 -0.30
N GLN A 425 28.20 -23.25 -1.39
CA GLN A 425 27.98 -24.60 -1.92
C GLN A 425 28.22 -25.73 -0.90
N ASN A 426 28.97 -25.47 0.17
CA ASN A 426 29.36 -26.46 1.18
C ASN A 426 28.44 -26.51 2.42
N TYR A 427 27.30 -25.81 2.41
CA TYR A 427 26.48 -25.53 3.60
C TYR A 427 24.98 -25.84 3.40
N ASN A 428 24.68 -26.81 2.53
CA ASN A 428 23.34 -26.96 1.91
C ASN A 428 22.32 -27.79 2.73
N SER A 429 22.74 -28.57 3.72
CA SER A 429 21.91 -29.61 4.33
C SER A 429 21.26 -29.25 5.68
N GLN A 430 21.64 -28.13 6.31
CA GLN A 430 21.19 -27.75 7.65
C GLN A 430 19.65 -27.84 7.80
N PHE A 431 19.16 -28.46 8.86
CA PHE A 431 17.71 -28.59 9.17
C PHE A 431 16.83 -29.24 8.09
N SER A 432 17.39 -30.06 7.21
CA SER A 432 16.60 -30.88 6.28
C SER A 432 16.01 -32.08 7.03
N GLY A 433 14.72 -32.38 6.91
CA GLY A 433 14.15 -33.53 7.61
C GLY A 433 14.13 -33.41 9.14
N SER A 434 14.19 -32.20 9.69
CA SER A 434 14.14 -31.90 11.12
C SER A 434 12.88 -31.11 11.50
N ILE A 435 12.58 -31.07 12.81
CA ILE A 435 11.55 -30.19 13.37
C ILE A 435 12.13 -28.78 13.51
N ILE A 436 11.59 -27.85 12.76
CA ILE A 436 11.88 -26.43 12.88
C ILE A 436 10.79 -25.73 13.69
N SER A 437 11.21 -24.75 14.46
CA SER A 437 10.36 -23.79 15.14
C SER A 437 10.36 -22.48 14.35
N ILE A 438 9.18 -21.99 14.00
CA ILE A 438 8.95 -20.66 13.43
C ILE A 438 8.30 -19.80 14.51
N SER A 439 8.98 -18.75 14.94
CA SER A 439 8.48 -17.86 16.00
C SER A 439 8.44 -16.38 15.62
N PHE A 440 7.42 -15.68 16.13
CA PHE A 440 7.17 -14.24 15.92
C PHE A 440 7.28 -13.49 17.26
N LYS A 441 8.34 -12.70 17.46
CA LYS A 441 8.67 -12.12 18.78
C LYS A 441 9.35 -10.74 18.72
N VAL A 442 9.29 -9.95 19.79
CA VAL A 442 10.16 -8.78 19.98
C VAL A 442 11.39 -9.20 20.79
N SER A 443 12.56 -8.76 20.37
CA SER A 443 13.82 -9.01 21.06
C SER A 443 14.15 -7.80 21.95
N ALA A 444 13.57 -7.73 23.15
CA ALA A 444 13.86 -6.66 24.10
C ALA A 444 14.42 -7.24 25.41
N TYR A 445 15.65 -6.87 25.78
CA TYR A 445 16.18 -7.05 27.15
C TYR A 445 15.96 -8.44 27.77
N SER A 446 16.37 -9.51 27.08
CA SER A 446 16.19 -10.92 27.51
C SER A 446 14.74 -11.43 27.65
N LEU A 447 13.73 -10.58 27.42
CA LEU A 447 12.33 -10.96 27.33
C LEU A 447 11.95 -11.17 25.86
N SER A 448 11.35 -12.32 25.57
CA SER A 448 10.71 -12.57 24.27
C SER A 448 9.24 -12.20 24.41
N LEU A 449 8.85 -11.04 23.91
CA LEU A 449 7.45 -10.60 23.87
C LEU A 449 6.83 -10.96 22.53
N LYS A 450 5.51 -11.08 22.46
CA LYS A 450 4.80 -11.27 21.20
C LYS A 450 5.00 -10.05 20.28
N SER A 451 5.33 -10.27 19.01
CA SER A 451 5.45 -9.18 18.03
C SER A 451 4.09 -8.54 17.72
N ARG A 452 4.06 -7.21 17.61
CA ARG A 452 2.87 -6.45 17.23
C ARG A 452 2.76 -6.18 15.72
N CYS A 453 3.45 -6.97 14.90
CA CYS A 453 3.32 -6.90 13.45
C CYS A 453 2.01 -7.55 13.01
N LYS A 454 1.37 -6.99 11.99
CA LYS A 454 0.22 -7.62 11.33
C LYS A 454 0.71 -8.58 10.27
N LEU A 455 0.14 -9.78 10.26
CA LEU A 455 0.55 -10.85 9.37
C LEU A 455 -0.70 -11.46 8.72
N GLU A 456 -0.64 -11.75 7.43
CA GLU A 456 -1.78 -12.23 6.64
C GLU A 456 -1.31 -13.21 5.56
N LYS A 457 -2.10 -14.25 5.31
CA LYS A 457 -1.82 -15.30 4.31
C LYS A 457 -0.39 -15.84 4.42
N PHE A 458 -0.04 -16.31 5.60
CA PHE A 458 1.32 -16.74 5.91
C PHE A 458 1.40 -18.26 5.82
N PHE A 459 2.23 -18.78 4.91
CA PHE A 459 2.28 -20.20 4.56
C PHE A 459 3.67 -20.78 4.83
N PHE A 460 3.68 -22.02 5.31
CA PHE A 460 4.84 -22.89 5.31
C PHE A 460 4.63 -24.02 4.29
N MET A 461 5.57 -24.18 3.37
CA MET A 461 5.53 -25.23 2.36
C MET A 461 6.82 -26.06 2.40
N SER A 462 6.73 -27.38 2.39
CA SER A 462 7.90 -28.27 2.37
C SER A 462 7.72 -29.43 1.39
N GLY A 463 8.82 -29.97 0.88
CA GLY A 463 8.80 -31.17 0.03
C GLY A 463 8.37 -30.93 -1.42
N HIS A 464 8.38 -29.67 -1.88
CA HIS A 464 8.18 -29.32 -3.30
C HIS A 464 9.51 -29.35 -4.06
N ILE A 465 9.49 -29.54 -5.39
CA ILE A 465 10.70 -29.64 -6.24
C ILE A 465 10.84 -28.41 -7.16
N GLU A 466 9.74 -27.80 -7.57
CA GLU A 466 9.73 -26.69 -8.52
C GLU A 466 10.07 -25.36 -7.85
N ASP A 467 10.83 -24.50 -8.56
CA ASP A 467 10.98 -23.09 -8.21
C ASP A 467 9.64 -22.39 -8.43
N ASN A 468 8.81 -22.37 -7.38
CA ASN A 468 7.53 -21.68 -7.38
C ASN A 468 7.70 -20.26 -7.92
N THR A 469 6.88 -19.91 -8.91
CA THR A 469 6.83 -18.57 -9.49
C THR A 469 6.37 -17.56 -8.43
N ASP A 470 7.02 -16.40 -8.43
CA ASP A 470 6.86 -15.31 -7.46
C ASP A 470 5.56 -14.53 -7.60
N ARG A 471 4.44 -15.24 -7.57
CA ARG A 471 3.14 -14.60 -7.54
C ARG A 471 2.77 -14.32 -6.09
N TYR A 472 2.49 -13.05 -5.80
CA TYR A 472 1.95 -12.66 -4.51
C TYR A 472 0.68 -13.44 -4.20
N ASP A 473 0.52 -13.86 -2.95
CA ASP A 473 -0.73 -14.49 -2.50
C ASP A 473 -1.80 -13.41 -2.32
N CYS A 474 -2.43 -13.03 -3.43
CA CYS A 474 -3.50 -12.04 -3.48
C CYS A 474 -4.84 -12.59 -3.00
N ASP A 475 -5.82 -11.71 -2.77
CA ASP A 475 -7.21 -12.14 -2.59
C ASP A 475 -7.67 -12.89 -3.84
N SER A 476 -8.55 -13.88 -3.67
CA SER A 476 -9.02 -14.69 -4.79
C SER A 476 -9.78 -13.88 -5.83
N SER A 477 -10.27 -12.69 -5.48
CA SER A 477 -10.85 -11.74 -6.42
C SER A 477 -9.81 -10.95 -7.22
N CYS A 478 -8.57 -10.81 -6.73
CA CYS A 478 -7.54 -10.02 -7.41
C CYS A 478 -6.68 -10.89 -8.35
N LYS A 479 -6.28 -10.30 -9.47
CA LYS A 479 -5.22 -10.86 -10.32
C LYS A 479 -3.84 -10.49 -9.78
N ASP A 480 -3.64 -9.22 -9.44
CA ASP A 480 -2.45 -8.68 -8.76
C ASP A 480 -2.89 -7.79 -7.59
N CYS A 481 -2.02 -7.58 -6.61
CA CYS A 481 -2.35 -6.88 -5.38
C CYS A 481 -1.14 -6.19 -4.71
N ASN A 482 -1.41 -5.13 -3.94
CA ASN A 482 -0.45 -4.44 -3.07
C ASN A 482 -0.65 -4.80 -1.58
N GLY A 483 -1.38 -5.89 -1.32
CA GLY A 483 -1.71 -6.34 0.01
C GLY A 483 -2.62 -7.57 0.00
N PRO A 484 -2.87 -8.16 1.18
CA PRO A 484 -3.52 -9.46 1.29
C PRO A 484 -5.04 -9.44 1.09
N THR A 485 -5.69 -8.28 1.30
CA THR A 485 -7.16 -8.21 1.38
C THR A 485 -7.80 -7.84 0.04
N LYS A 486 -9.12 -8.07 -0.08
CA LYS A 486 -9.91 -7.68 -1.25
C LYS A 486 -9.90 -6.19 -1.58
N TYR A 487 -9.39 -5.31 -0.71
CA TYR A 487 -9.28 -3.85 -0.94
C TYR A 487 -7.85 -3.43 -1.30
N HIS A 488 -6.99 -4.39 -1.62
CA HIS A 488 -5.61 -4.17 -2.01
C HIS A 488 -5.32 -4.74 -3.41
N CYS A 489 -6.33 -4.93 -4.24
CA CYS A 489 -6.16 -5.33 -5.62
C CYS A 489 -5.49 -4.20 -6.43
N ILE A 490 -4.53 -4.56 -7.29
CA ILE A 490 -3.93 -3.69 -8.32
C ILE A 490 -4.59 -3.96 -9.67
N SER A 491 -4.96 -5.22 -9.91
CA SER A 491 -5.59 -5.64 -11.16
C SER A 491 -6.58 -6.76 -10.87
N CYS A 492 -7.57 -6.91 -11.76
CA CYS A 492 -8.61 -7.93 -11.67
C CYS A 492 -8.56 -8.84 -12.89
N TYR A 493 -9.20 -10.01 -12.79
CA TYR A 493 -9.34 -10.89 -13.94
C TYR A 493 -10.43 -10.33 -14.88
N THR A 494 -10.00 -9.54 -15.85
CA THR A 494 -10.88 -8.94 -16.87
C THR A 494 -11.68 -9.99 -17.65
N GLU A 495 -11.06 -11.15 -17.88
CA GLU A 495 -11.64 -12.34 -18.51
C GLU A 495 -12.76 -12.99 -17.69
N LEU A 496 -12.83 -12.71 -16.38
CA LEU A 496 -13.88 -13.17 -15.48
C LEU A 496 -14.97 -12.12 -15.27
N ASN A 497 -15.00 -11.09 -16.12
CA ASN A 497 -15.86 -9.92 -15.98
C ASN A 497 -15.65 -9.17 -14.65
N GLN A 498 -14.43 -9.15 -14.10
CA GLN A 498 -14.11 -8.36 -12.92
C GLN A 498 -13.46 -7.03 -13.31
N PHE A 499 -13.68 -5.99 -12.52
CA PHE A 499 -13.07 -4.68 -12.67
C PHE A 499 -12.55 -4.16 -11.33
N LEU A 500 -11.53 -3.30 -11.39
CA LEU A 500 -10.93 -2.68 -10.22
C LEU A 500 -11.73 -1.44 -9.82
N THR A 501 -12.19 -1.39 -8.58
CA THR A 501 -12.87 -0.21 -8.01
C THR A 501 -11.87 0.85 -7.56
N GLN A 502 -12.37 2.07 -7.30
CA GLN A 502 -11.60 3.14 -6.65
C GLN A 502 -11.07 2.74 -5.26
N PHE A 503 -11.71 1.78 -4.58
CA PHE A 503 -11.29 1.24 -3.29
C PHE A 503 -10.27 0.11 -3.45
N HIS A 504 -9.68 -0.05 -4.63
CA HIS A 504 -8.68 -1.09 -4.92
C HIS A 504 -9.25 -2.49 -4.65
N SER A 505 -10.52 -2.71 -4.98
CA SER A 505 -11.16 -4.03 -4.90
C SER A 505 -11.57 -4.55 -6.26
N CYS A 506 -11.58 -5.87 -6.43
CA CYS A 506 -12.09 -6.48 -7.65
C CYS A 506 -13.57 -6.85 -7.50
N GLU A 507 -14.41 -6.23 -8.33
CA GLU A 507 -15.84 -6.42 -8.35
C GLU A 507 -16.33 -6.88 -9.71
N CYS A 508 -17.48 -7.55 -9.75
CA CYS A 508 -18.04 -8.08 -10.99
C CYS A 508 -18.77 -7.00 -11.81
N LEU A 509 -18.51 -6.96 -13.12
CA LEU A 509 -19.20 -6.14 -14.10
C LEU A 509 -20.67 -6.57 -14.23
N TYR A 510 -21.57 -5.59 -14.31
CA TYR A 510 -23.01 -5.73 -14.59
C TYR A 510 -23.77 -6.77 -13.77
N LEU A 511 -24.43 -6.34 -12.69
CA LEU A 511 -25.48 -7.14 -12.01
C LEU A 511 -25.04 -8.58 -11.76
N ASN A 512 -23.75 -8.79 -11.52
CA ASN A 512 -23.13 -10.09 -11.31
C ASN A 512 -22.49 -10.07 -9.92
N GLU A 513 -22.47 -11.20 -9.23
CA GLU A 513 -21.80 -11.38 -7.94
C GLU A 513 -20.63 -12.33 -8.13
N TYR A 514 -19.53 -12.07 -7.41
CA TYR A 514 -18.36 -12.93 -7.48
C TYR A 514 -18.62 -14.20 -6.68
N ASN A 515 -18.79 -15.32 -7.38
CA ASN A 515 -18.97 -16.60 -6.73
C ASN A 515 -17.60 -17.19 -6.38
N GLN A 516 -17.23 -17.12 -5.10
CA GLN A 516 -15.93 -17.57 -4.58
C GLN A 516 -15.60 -19.03 -4.88
N LYS A 517 -16.60 -19.92 -5.02
CA LYS A 517 -16.38 -21.35 -5.35
C LYS A 517 -16.02 -21.55 -6.81
N SER A 518 -16.73 -20.83 -7.69
CA SER A 518 -16.56 -20.95 -9.14
C SER A 518 -15.39 -20.10 -9.67
N GLY A 519 -14.98 -19.08 -8.90
CA GLY A 519 -14.00 -18.09 -9.33
C GLY A 519 -14.50 -17.20 -10.46
N ILE A 520 -15.80 -17.17 -10.78
CA ILE A 520 -16.36 -16.35 -11.87
C ILE A 520 -17.49 -15.45 -11.38
N CYS A 521 -17.74 -14.38 -12.14
CA CYS A 521 -18.87 -13.48 -11.92
C CYS A 521 -20.16 -14.10 -12.50
N GLU A 522 -21.19 -14.25 -11.66
CA GLU A 522 -22.48 -14.82 -12.06
C GLU A 522 -23.62 -13.80 -11.92
N PRO A 523 -24.62 -13.76 -12.82
CA PRO A 523 -25.76 -12.86 -12.72
C PRO A 523 -26.52 -12.97 -11.40
N ILE A 524 -26.72 -11.83 -10.74
CA ILE A 524 -27.47 -11.68 -9.50
C ILE A 524 -28.92 -12.14 -9.67
N GLU A 525 -29.47 -12.03 -10.89
CA GLU A 525 -30.79 -12.59 -11.26
C GLU A 525 -30.85 -14.12 -11.12
N ARG A 526 -29.70 -14.83 -11.21
CA ARG A 526 -29.62 -16.28 -10.94
C ARG A 526 -29.35 -16.58 -9.47
N SER A 527 -28.67 -15.69 -8.73
CA SER A 527 -28.33 -15.91 -7.32
C SER A 527 -29.44 -15.46 -6.35
N GLN A 528 -30.34 -14.59 -6.78
CA GLN A 528 -31.48 -14.07 -6.00
C GLN A 528 -32.75 -14.18 -6.86
N SER A 529 -33.80 -14.81 -6.33
CA SER A 529 -35.10 -15.06 -6.99
C SER A 529 -35.88 -13.77 -7.32
N LEU A 530 -35.30 -12.83 -8.06
CA LEU A 530 -35.85 -11.51 -8.35
C LEU A 530 -36.54 -11.53 -9.70
N SER A 531 -37.87 -11.38 -9.73
CA SER A 531 -38.60 -11.14 -10.96
C SER A 531 -38.83 -9.64 -11.15
N ILE A 532 -38.26 -9.09 -12.23
CA ILE A 532 -38.54 -7.72 -12.67
C ILE A 532 -39.64 -7.80 -13.71
N MET A 533 -40.83 -7.31 -13.37
CA MET A 533 -41.95 -7.19 -14.30
C MET A 533 -42.10 -5.74 -14.75
N LYS A 534 -42.43 -5.51 -16.02
CA LYS A 534 -42.68 -4.17 -16.58
C LYS A 534 -44.16 -3.83 -16.45
N GLY A 535 -44.49 -2.70 -15.82
CA GLY A 535 -45.85 -2.18 -15.74
C GLY A 535 -46.14 -1.14 -16.84
N GLU A 536 -47.41 -1.02 -17.26
CA GLU A 536 -47.88 0.07 -18.14
C GLU A 536 -48.08 1.36 -17.33
N TYR A 537 -47.49 2.46 -17.79
CA TYR A 537 -47.62 3.79 -17.18
C TYR A 537 -48.69 4.61 -17.93
N THR A 538 -49.39 5.52 -17.23
CA THR A 538 -50.56 6.25 -17.79
C THR A 538 -50.45 7.78 -17.78
N ASP A 539 -49.36 8.37 -17.30
CA ASP A 539 -49.22 9.84 -17.30
C ASP A 539 -48.60 10.38 -18.59
N GLN A 540 -49.29 11.36 -19.19
CA GLN A 540 -48.80 12.16 -20.31
C GLN A 540 -47.73 13.15 -19.84
N SER A 541 -46.46 12.80 -20.00
CA SER A 541 -45.34 13.73 -19.82
C SER A 541 -44.64 14.01 -21.16
N CYS A 542 -44.09 15.22 -21.31
CA CYS A 542 -43.37 15.60 -22.51
C CYS A 542 -42.08 14.77 -22.70
N GLN A 543 -41.72 14.51 -23.96
CA GLN A 543 -40.48 13.81 -24.30
C GLN A 543 -39.24 14.62 -23.90
N PHE A 544 -38.10 13.94 -23.73
CA PHE A 544 -36.82 14.60 -23.43
C PHE A 544 -36.48 15.68 -24.48
N GLY A 545 -36.09 16.87 -24.02
CA GLY A 545 -35.85 18.04 -24.88
C GLY A 545 -37.07 18.93 -25.13
N TYR A 546 -38.22 18.59 -24.56
CA TYR A 546 -39.43 19.41 -24.56
C TYR A 546 -39.79 19.84 -23.12
N PHE A 547 -40.41 21.01 -22.99
CA PHE A 547 -40.95 21.56 -21.74
C PHE A 547 -42.48 21.67 -21.83
N GLN A 548 -43.14 21.53 -20.69
CA GLN A 548 -44.60 21.53 -20.58
C GLN A 548 -45.11 22.95 -20.35
N VAL A 549 -46.09 23.37 -21.14
CA VAL A 549 -46.76 24.66 -21.02
C VAL A 549 -48.24 24.44 -20.74
N GLN A 550 -48.76 25.10 -19.70
CA GLN A 550 -50.19 25.14 -19.43
C GLN A 550 -50.76 26.46 -19.90
N PHE A 551 -51.68 26.42 -20.87
CA PHE A 551 -52.37 27.60 -21.39
C PHE A 551 -53.82 27.25 -21.65
N ASN A 552 -54.76 28.07 -21.13
CA ASN A 552 -56.21 27.84 -21.25
C ASN A 552 -56.67 26.41 -20.85
N ASN A 553 -56.12 25.87 -19.74
CA ASN A 553 -56.38 24.50 -19.24
C ASN A 553 -55.99 23.35 -20.19
N GLN A 554 -55.19 23.62 -21.23
CA GLN A 554 -54.58 22.60 -22.08
C GLN A 554 -53.08 22.53 -21.85
N TYR A 555 -52.50 21.34 -22.03
CA TYR A 555 -51.06 21.11 -21.95
C TYR A 555 -50.46 21.00 -23.34
N PHE A 556 -49.39 21.75 -23.56
CA PHE A 556 -48.61 21.74 -24.80
C PHE A 556 -47.17 21.36 -24.46
N CYS A 557 -46.53 20.56 -25.32
CA CYS A 557 -45.10 20.27 -25.23
C CYS A 557 -44.37 21.10 -26.28
N LEU A 558 -43.54 22.04 -25.84
CA LEU A 558 -42.72 22.88 -26.72
C LEU A 558 -41.25 22.49 -26.62
N GLN A 559 -40.51 22.58 -27.73
CA GLN A 559 -39.10 22.19 -27.75
C GLN A 559 -38.23 23.24 -27.04
N CYS A 560 -37.28 22.81 -26.21
CA CYS A 560 -36.27 23.72 -25.64
C CYS A 560 -35.44 24.37 -26.76
N PRO A 561 -35.08 25.67 -26.63
CA PRO A 561 -34.39 26.39 -27.69
C PRO A 561 -32.98 25.81 -27.97
N GLN A 562 -32.68 25.64 -29.27
CA GLN A 562 -31.38 25.32 -29.84
C GLN A 562 -30.63 24.09 -29.25
N LYS A 563 -31.04 22.88 -29.64
CA LYS A 563 -30.17 21.69 -29.53
C LYS A 563 -29.29 21.59 -30.79
N GLN A 564 -28.01 21.88 -30.68
CA GLN A 564 -27.02 21.42 -31.66
C GLN A 564 -26.50 20.06 -31.20
N GLU A 565 -26.13 19.15 -32.12
CA GLU A 565 -25.67 17.79 -31.75
C GLU A 565 -24.57 17.80 -30.67
N LYS A 566 -23.72 18.83 -30.66
CA LYS A 566 -22.55 18.96 -29.76
C LYS A 566 -22.79 19.86 -28.54
N HIS A 567 -23.89 20.60 -28.46
CA HIS A 567 -24.10 21.61 -27.42
C HIS A 567 -25.53 21.58 -26.89
N ILE A 568 -25.67 21.62 -25.57
CA ILE A 568 -26.96 21.90 -24.93
C ILE A 568 -26.99 23.39 -24.66
N LEU A 569 -27.58 24.14 -25.58
CA LEU A 569 -27.80 25.57 -25.40
C LEU A 569 -29.06 25.75 -24.55
N CYS A 570 -29.05 26.72 -23.64
CA CYS A 570 -30.10 26.97 -22.67
C CYS A 570 -30.36 25.80 -21.70
N GLY A 571 -29.37 25.48 -20.86
CA GLY A 571 -29.50 24.43 -19.85
C GLY A 571 -30.67 24.66 -18.86
N ASP A 572 -31.08 25.91 -18.64
CA ASP A 572 -32.22 26.27 -17.78
C ASP A 572 -33.53 25.56 -18.15
N CYS A 573 -33.79 25.38 -19.45
CA CYS A 573 -35.00 24.71 -19.94
C CYS A 573 -35.05 23.24 -19.53
N PHE A 574 -33.89 22.56 -19.55
CA PHE A 574 -33.75 21.17 -19.13
C PHE A 574 -33.76 20.99 -17.60
N TYR A 575 -33.35 22.03 -16.87
CA TYR A 575 -33.38 22.03 -15.41
C TYR A 575 -34.81 22.13 -14.87
N LYS A 576 -35.65 22.98 -15.49
CA LYS A 576 -37.00 23.28 -15.01
C LYS A 576 -38.07 23.11 -16.11
N PRO A 577 -38.21 21.92 -16.72
CA PRO A 577 -39.08 21.72 -17.89
C PRO A 577 -40.57 21.93 -17.60
N ILE A 578 -40.98 22.02 -16.34
CA ILE A 578 -42.39 22.25 -15.96
C ILE A 578 -42.68 23.75 -15.72
N THR A 579 -41.68 24.54 -15.31
CA THR A 579 -41.88 25.94 -14.86
C THR A 579 -41.09 26.97 -15.66
N TRP A 580 -40.13 26.54 -16.49
CA TRP A 580 -39.28 27.45 -17.28
C TRP A 580 -40.10 28.38 -18.18
N TYR A 581 -41.24 27.91 -18.71
CA TYR A 581 -42.13 28.72 -19.55
C TYR A 581 -42.64 30.00 -18.89
N LEU A 582 -42.67 30.08 -17.54
CA LEU A 582 -43.13 31.27 -16.81
C LEU A 582 -42.14 32.42 -16.89
N LYS A 583 -40.83 32.12 -16.95
CA LYS A 583 -39.73 33.07 -17.09
C LYS A 583 -38.65 32.43 -17.99
N PRO A 584 -38.88 32.33 -19.31
CA PRO A 584 -38.04 31.55 -20.22
C PRO A 584 -36.72 32.28 -20.54
N ILE A 585 -35.77 32.17 -19.62
CA ILE A 585 -34.44 32.80 -19.65
C ILE A 585 -33.38 31.70 -19.74
N CYS A 586 -32.36 31.94 -20.56
CA CYS A 586 -31.19 31.08 -20.72
C CYS A 586 -29.96 31.78 -20.15
N THR A 587 -29.49 31.30 -19.01
CA THR A 587 -28.38 31.86 -18.22
C THR A 587 -27.10 31.03 -18.33
N PHE A 588 -27.17 29.79 -18.78
CA PHE A 588 -25.98 28.96 -19.02
C PHE A 588 -26.18 27.95 -20.14
N ASP A 589 -25.06 27.49 -20.68
CA ASP A 589 -24.97 26.43 -21.69
C ASP A 589 -24.08 25.28 -21.20
N TYR A 590 -24.24 24.11 -21.82
CA TYR A 590 -23.24 23.06 -21.79
C TYR A 590 -22.55 22.96 -23.15
N LEU A 591 -21.29 23.37 -23.17
CA LEU A 591 -20.46 23.42 -24.36
C LEU A 591 -19.49 22.24 -24.40
N GLN A 592 -19.20 21.71 -25.58
CA GLN A 592 -18.27 20.59 -25.79
C GLN A 592 -17.40 20.90 -27.01
N GLU A 593 -16.10 21.11 -26.80
CA GLU A 593 -15.19 21.48 -27.90
C GLU A 593 -14.94 20.32 -28.87
N GLN A 594 -14.85 19.08 -28.37
CA GLN A 594 -14.64 17.85 -29.13
C GLN A 594 -15.45 16.69 -28.54
N ASN A 595 -15.84 15.69 -29.33
CA ASN A 595 -16.64 14.54 -28.85
C ASN A 595 -15.97 13.76 -27.71
N THR A 596 -14.65 13.87 -27.57
CA THR A 596 -13.86 13.23 -26.49
C THR A 596 -13.67 14.13 -25.27
N TYR A 597 -14.03 15.41 -25.37
CA TYR A 597 -13.91 16.38 -24.29
C TYR A 597 -15.21 16.45 -23.52
N ALA A 598 -15.11 16.84 -22.26
CA ALA A 598 -16.28 16.87 -21.41
C ALA A 598 -17.11 18.14 -21.61
N TYR A 599 -18.39 18.07 -21.26
CA TYR A 599 -19.27 19.24 -21.29
C TYR A 599 -18.87 20.24 -20.21
N ILE A 600 -18.63 21.48 -20.60
CA ILE A 600 -18.33 22.57 -19.67
C ILE A 600 -19.60 23.39 -19.49
N LYS A 601 -20.07 23.47 -18.23
CA LYS A 601 -21.12 24.43 -17.87
C LYS A 601 -20.55 25.84 -18.00
N SER A 602 -20.94 26.53 -19.05
CA SER A 602 -20.54 27.91 -19.31
C SER A 602 -21.65 28.84 -18.85
N GLN A 603 -21.40 29.63 -17.81
CA GLN A 603 -22.32 30.70 -17.42
C GLN A 603 -22.30 31.77 -18.51
N ARG A 604 -23.48 32.15 -19.01
CA ARG A 604 -23.60 33.24 -19.96
C ARG A 604 -23.32 34.54 -19.22
N SER A 605 -22.38 35.32 -19.75
CA SER A 605 -22.25 36.72 -19.33
C SER A 605 -23.56 37.46 -19.61
N ASN A 606 -23.81 38.59 -18.95
CA ASN A 606 -25.04 39.37 -19.16
C ASN A 606 -25.32 39.65 -20.66
N ILE A 607 -24.26 39.81 -21.46
CA ILE A 607 -24.30 40.05 -22.91
C ILE A 607 -24.75 38.81 -23.71
N GLN A 608 -24.57 37.61 -23.17
CA GLN A 608 -24.90 36.33 -23.81
C GLN A 608 -26.22 35.71 -23.32
N ILE A 609 -26.84 36.28 -22.27
CA ILE A 609 -28.14 35.80 -21.78
C ILE A 609 -29.19 35.96 -22.87
N ASP A 610 -30.00 34.94 -23.11
CA ASP A 610 -31.11 35.04 -24.06
C ASP A 610 -32.43 34.88 -23.32
N ILE A 611 -33.43 35.66 -23.71
CA ILE A 611 -34.78 35.56 -23.18
C ILE A 611 -35.76 35.27 -24.32
N TYR A 612 -36.72 34.39 -24.07
CA TYR A 612 -37.68 33.97 -25.07
C TYR A 612 -39.10 34.40 -24.69
N TYR A 613 -40.04 34.42 -25.62
CA TYR A 613 -41.46 34.55 -25.30
C TYR A 613 -42.27 33.52 -26.08
N ILE A 614 -43.47 33.18 -25.56
CA ILE A 614 -44.39 32.26 -26.22
C ILE A 614 -45.51 33.12 -26.78
N ASN A 615 -45.59 33.18 -28.11
CA ASN A 615 -46.61 33.96 -28.79
C ASN A 615 -47.99 33.25 -28.76
N ASN A 616 -49.02 33.90 -29.30
CA ASN A 616 -50.38 33.36 -29.30
C ASN A 616 -50.55 32.08 -30.17
N GLU A 617 -49.58 31.74 -31.02
CA GLU A 617 -49.55 30.51 -31.82
C GLU A 617 -48.81 29.36 -31.10
N MET A 618 -48.48 29.52 -29.81
CA MET A 618 -47.68 28.58 -29.02
C MET A 618 -46.27 28.33 -29.62
N LYS A 619 -45.67 29.35 -30.25
CA LYS A 619 -44.29 29.29 -30.74
C LYS A 619 -43.36 30.09 -29.82
N LEU A 620 -42.20 29.51 -29.54
CA LEU A 620 -41.13 30.13 -28.77
C LEU A 620 -40.28 31.05 -29.68
N GLN A 621 -40.12 32.33 -29.31
CA GLN A 621 -39.38 33.33 -30.09
C GLN A 621 -38.40 34.12 -29.20
N LEU A 622 -37.24 34.50 -29.73
CA LEU A 622 -36.18 35.24 -29.01
C LEU A 622 -36.50 36.74 -28.93
N VAL A 623 -36.25 37.37 -27.78
CA VAL A 623 -36.29 38.84 -27.65
C VAL A 623 -34.87 39.39 -27.80
N GLU A 624 -34.59 40.07 -28.91
CA GLU A 624 -33.24 40.53 -29.21
C GLU A 624 -32.73 41.58 -28.22
N GLY A 625 -31.54 41.31 -27.65
CA GLY A 625 -30.79 42.28 -26.86
C GLY A 625 -31.24 42.47 -25.41
N ALA A 626 -32.20 41.68 -24.94
CA ALA A 626 -32.70 41.72 -23.58
C ALA A 626 -32.03 40.66 -22.69
N SER A 627 -31.92 40.95 -21.38
CA SER A 627 -31.24 40.08 -20.41
C SER A 627 -32.17 39.51 -19.33
N GLU A 628 -33.36 40.08 -19.11
CA GLU A 628 -34.23 39.66 -18.00
C GLU A 628 -35.71 40.04 -18.22
N PHE A 629 -36.62 39.24 -17.65
CA PHE A 629 -38.04 39.56 -17.47
C PHE A 629 -38.27 40.33 -16.18
N CYS A 630 -38.87 41.51 -16.29
CA CYS A 630 -39.08 42.39 -15.15
C CYS A 630 -40.49 42.32 -14.57
N GLU A 631 -40.57 42.38 -13.24
CA GLU A 631 -41.81 42.71 -12.54
C GLU A 631 -41.98 44.24 -12.46
N SER A 632 -43.23 44.72 -12.39
CA SER A 632 -43.65 46.07 -12.80
C SER A 632 -43.05 47.30 -12.07
N THR A 633 -42.07 47.12 -11.19
CA THR A 633 -41.56 48.16 -10.26
C THR A 633 -40.03 48.32 -10.22
N GLN A 634 -39.26 47.55 -10.99
CA GLN A 634 -37.78 47.60 -10.93
C GLN A 634 -37.16 48.71 -11.79
N LEU A 635 -36.12 49.35 -11.26
CA LEU A 635 -35.36 50.42 -11.92
C LEU A 635 -34.62 49.87 -13.16
N GLY A 636 -34.87 50.45 -14.34
CA GLY A 636 -34.25 50.04 -15.61
C GLY A 636 -35.06 49.04 -16.45
N CYS A 637 -36.29 48.70 -16.03
CA CYS A 637 -37.19 47.81 -16.77
C CYS A 637 -38.14 48.59 -17.68
N GLN A 638 -38.22 48.19 -18.94
CA GLN A 638 -38.94 48.91 -20.00
C GLN A 638 -39.89 47.97 -20.76
N PHE A 639 -40.92 48.52 -21.38
CA PHE A 639 -41.88 47.72 -22.16
C PHE A 639 -41.24 47.23 -23.47
N SER A 640 -41.57 45.99 -23.86
CA SER A 640 -41.27 45.45 -25.18
C SER A 640 -42.48 45.54 -26.11
N SER A 641 -42.26 45.44 -27.42
CA SER A 641 -43.32 45.21 -28.41
C SER A 641 -43.97 43.83 -28.30
N GLU A 642 -43.31 42.88 -27.63
CA GLU A 642 -43.70 41.46 -27.62
C GLU A 642 -44.68 41.08 -26.48
N PHE A 643 -45.45 40.01 -26.71
CA PHE A 643 -46.44 39.46 -25.77
C PHE A 643 -46.15 38.00 -25.44
N HIS A 644 -45.99 37.68 -24.17
CA HIS A 644 -45.80 36.32 -23.68
C HIS A 644 -47.13 35.79 -23.12
N LEU A 645 -47.68 34.71 -23.71
CA LEU A 645 -48.95 34.09 -23.33
C LEU A 645 -50.10 35.11 -23.20
N GLY A 646 -50.15 36.07 -24.15
CA GLY A 646 -51.17 37.12 -24.18
C GLY A 646 -50.90 38.34 -23.28
N VAL A 647 -49.78 38.37 -22.54
CA VAL A 647 -49.42 39.48 -21.64
C VAL A 647 -48.21 40.24 -22.20
N GLN A 648 -48.30 41.58 -22.28
CA GLN A 648 -47.17 42.40 -22.75
C GLN A 648 -46.00 42.32 -21.77
N ILE A 649 -44.80 42.05 -22.30
CA ILE A 649 -43.63 41.82 -21.46
C ILE A 649 -42.91 43.12 -21.12
N ARG A 650 -42.28 43.15 -19.94
CA ARG A 650 -41.29 44.16 -19.55
C ARG A 650 -39.92 43.50 -19.44
N MET A 651 -38.90 44.19 -19.94
CA MET A 651 -37.56 43.66 -20.07
C MET A 651 -36.49 44.66 -19.67
N LYS A 652 -35.30 44.13 -19.37
CA LYS A 652 -34.06 44.90 -19.18
C LYS A 652 -33.10 44.60 -20.33
N CYS A 653 -32.44 45.62 -20.86
CA CYS A 653 -31.43 45.42 -21.90
C CYS A 653 -30.12 44.86 -21.34
N LYS A 654 -29.40 44.11 -22.17
CA LYS A 654 -28.03 43.63 -21.90
C LYS A 654 -27.10 44.80 -21.58
N THR A 655 -26.04 44.59 -20.81
CA THR A 655 -25.12 45.67 -20.38
C THR A 655 -24.52 46.48 -21.53
N ASN A 656 -24.16 45.83 -22.65
CA ASN A 656 -23.64 46.49 -23.85
C ASN A 656 -24.73 47.05 -24.79
N ARG A 657 -25.96 47.21 -24.29
CA ARG A 657 -27.10 47.76 -25.01
C ARG A 657 -27.84 48.79 -24.19
N TYR A 658 -28.43 49.77 -24.87
CA TYR A 658 -29.36 50.73 -24.27
C TYR A 658 -30.75 50.55 -24.86
N TYR A 659 -31.76 51.00 -24.12
CA TYR A 659 -33.15 50.92 -24.54
C TYR A 659 -33.54 52.16 -25.36
N ASP A 660 -34.08 51.95 -26.56
CA ASP A 660 -34.68 52.99 -27.40
C ASP A 660 -35.78 52.39 -28.30
N ASN A 661 -36.86 53.12 -28.52
CA ASN A 661 -38.01 52.71 -29.36
C ASN A 661 -38.51 51.26 -29.10
N PHE A 662 -38.72 50.88 -27.84
CA PHE A 662 -39.17 49.53 -27.44
C PHE A 662 -38.18 48.38 -27.75
N GLN A 663 -36.94 48.69 -28.10
CA GLN A 663 -35.90 47.71 -28.45
C GLN A 663 -34.58 48.00 -27.71
N CYS A 664 -33.69 47.00 -27.68
CA CYS A 664 -32.35 47.12 -27.11
C CYS A 664 -31.30 47.28 -28.22
N LEU A 665 -30.68 48.46 -28.32
CA LEU A 665 -29.68 48.82 -29.34
C LEU A 665 -28.24 48.78 -28.77
N ASN A 666 -27.24 48.50 -29.61
CA ASN A 666 -25.83 48.37 -29.18
C ASN A 666 -25.20 49.71 -28.71
N CYS A 667 -24.38 49.63 -27.65
CA CYS A 667 -23.46 50.70 -27.24
C CYS A 667 -22.30 50.89 -28.25
N ILE A 668 -21.55 51.99 -28.13
CA ILE A 668 -20.30 52.22 -28.87
C ILE A 668 -19.23 51.18 -28.46
N GLU A 669 -18.35 50.81 -29.39
CA GLU A 669 -17.18 49.96 -29.14
C GLU A 669 -16.34 50.47 -27.93
N SER A 670 -15.81 49.55 -27.13
CA SER A 670 -15.08 49.82 -25.88
C SER A 670 -15.91 50.29 -24.67
N CYS A 671 -17.24 50.35 -24.78
CA CYS A 671 -18.14 50.62 -23.66
C CYS A 671 -18.85 49.37 -23.13
N ILE A 672 -18.76 49.11 -21.82
CA ILE A 672 -19.46 48.00 -21.14
C ILE A 672 -20.91 48.38 -20.83
N VAL A 673 -21.16 49.60 -20.33
CA VAL A 673 -22.52 50.09 -19.97
C VAL A 673 -22.73 51.47 -20.54
N CYS A 674 -23.78 51.67 -21.35
CA CYS A 674 -24.14 52.97 -21.88
C CYS A 674 -25.58 53.36 -21.53
N GLN A 675 -25.81 54.67 -21.33
CA GLN A 675 -27.15 55.22 -21.08
C GLN A 675 -27.88 55.54 -22.39
N SER A 676 -27.13 55.90 -23.43
CA SER A 676 -27.60 56.18 -24.78
C SER A 676 -26.46 55.90 -25.75
N LYS A 677 -26.69 56.07 -27.06
CA LYS A 677 -25.67 55.90 -28.09
C LYS A 677 -24.34 56.59 -27.75
N ASP A 678 -24.37 57.80 -27.18
CA ASP A 678 -23.16 58.63 -26.98
C ASP A 678 -22.68 58.74 -25.52
N VAL A 679 -23.26 57.99 -24.59
CA VAL A 679 -22.97 58.13 -23.14
C VAL A 679 -22.51 56.80 -22.56
N CYS A 680 -21.19 56.64 -22.41
CA CYS A 680 -20.59 55.49 -21.75
C CYS A 680 -20.40 55.73 -20.24
N LEU A 681 -20.82 54.78 -19.41
CA LEU A 681 -20.70 54.82 -17.95
C LEU A 681 -19.47 54.02 -17.46
N THR A 682 -19.14 52.92 -18.13
CA THR A 682 -18.02 52.04 -17.76
C THR A 682 -17.30 51.52 -19.00
N CYS A 683 -15.97 51.58 -18.99
CA CYS A 683 -15.10 51.13 -20.07
C CYS A 683 -14.68 49.66 -19.90
N ILE A 684 -14.23 49.02 -20.99
CA ILE A 684 -13.58 47.71 -20.95
C ILE A 684 -12.25 47.75 -20.16
N GLU A 685 -11.78 46.60 -19.68
CA GLU A 685 -10.47 46.49 -19.01
C GLU A 685 -9.32 47.04 -19.89
N ASN A 686 -8.26 47.51 -19.24
CA ASN A 686 -7.16 48.26 -19.87
C ASN A 686 -7.61 49.57 -20.55
N HIS A 687 -8.79 50.10 -20.24
CA HIS A 687 -9.25 51.42 -20.69
C HIS A 687 -9.77 52.25 -19.53
N TYR A 688 -9.62 53.57 -19.61
CA TYR A 688 -10.20 54.51 -18.67
C TYR A 688 -11.11 55.51 -19.40
N PHE A 689 -12.13 56.01 -18.70
CA PHE A 689 -13.04 56.99 -19.27
C PHE A 689 -12.38 58.38 -19.28
N ASN A 690 -12.18 58.95 -20.46
CA ASN A 690 -11.66 60.31 -20.61
C ASN A 690 -12.83 61.31 -20.69
N TYR A 691 -13.06 62.07 -19.62
CA TYR A 691 -14.17 63.04 -19.54
C TYR A 691 -14.12 64.14 -20.62
N GLN A 692 -12.93 64.52 -21.10
CA GLN A 692 -12.78 65.56 -22.11
C GLN A 692 -13.18 65.06 -23.51
N LYS A 693 -12.78 63.83 -23.84
CA LYS A 693 -13.11 63.21 -25.13
C LYS A 693 -14.44 62.43 -25.12
N LYS A 694 -15.08 62.28 -23.95
CA LYS A 694 -16.31 61.50 -23.72
C LYS A 694 -16.24 60.08 -24.29
N MET A 695 -15.06 59.46 -24.22
CA MET A 695 -14.80 58.12 -24.76
C MET A 695 -13.81 57.36 -23.88
N CYS A 696 -13.84 56.04 -23.98
CA CYS A 696 -12.89 55.14 -23.34
C CYS A 696 -11.56 55.12 -24.10
N LEU A 697 -10.44 55.39 -23.42
CA LEU A 697 -9.09 55.35 -23.99
C LEU A 697 -8.26 54.26 -23.33
N SER A 698 -7.36 53.61 -24.07
CA SER A 698 -6.52 52.53 -23.54
C SER A 698 -5.50 53.05 -22.52
N CYS A 699 -5.20 52.23 -21.50
CA CYS A 699 -4.11 52.45 -20.57
C CYS A 699 -2.75 52.41 -21.31
N PRO A 700 -1.71 53.09 -20.78
CA PRO A 700 -0.34 52.96 -21.30
C PRO A 700 0.16 51.52 -21.26
N LYS A 701 1.11 51.16 -22.13
CA LYS A 701 1.59 49.78 -22.28
C LYS A 701 2.17 49.21 -20.99
N GLU A 702 2.82 50.03 -20.19
CA GLU A 702 3.51 49.64 -18.95
C GLU A 702 2.53 49.46 -17.77
N CYS A 703 1.27 49.88 -17.93
CA CYS A 703 0.24 49.87 -16.91
C CYS A 703 -0.83 48.82 -17.23
N THR A 704 -0.99 47.83 -16.36
CA THR A 704 -2.01 46.78 -16.55
C THR A 704 -3.40 47.28 -16.14
N ILE A 705 -3.51 48.07 -15.07
CA ILE A 705 -4.79 48.64 -14.64
C ILE A 705 -4.60 50.12 -14.36
N CYS A 706 -5.37 50.97 -15.05
CA CYS A 706 -5.37 52.40 -14.84
C CYS A 706 -6.77 52.91 -14.48
N GLN A 707 -6.82 53.93 -13.63
CA GLN A 707 -8.02 54.68 -13.32
C GLN A 707 -7.90 56.11 -13.78
N ASN A 708 -9.02 56.79 -13.95
CA ASN A 708 -9.02 58.22 -14.25
C ASN A 708 -8.48 58.99 -13.04
N ALA A 709 -7.49 59.84 -13.27
CA ALA A 709 -6.99 60.79 -12.28
C ALA A 709 -7.08 62.21 -12.88
N PRO A 710 -8.17 62.94 -12.61
CA PRO A 710 -8.39 64.27 -13.18
C PRO A 710 -7.32 65.29 -12.75
N THR A 711 -6.63 65.01 -11.64
CA THR A 711 -5.60 65.84 -11.03
C THR A 711 -4.18 65.47 -11.48
N SER A 712 -3.99 64.40 -12.24
CA SER A 712 -2.67 64.07 -12.79
C SER A 712 -2.48 64.76 -14.13
N ASP A 713 -1.26 65.20 -14.43
CA ASP A 713 -0.91 65.83 -15.72
C ASP A 713 -1.19 64.90 -16.94
N PHE A 714 -1.38 63.60 -16.67
CA PHE A 714 -1.58 62.56 -17.67
C PHE A 714 -3.06 62.15 -17.81
N GLY A 715 -3.95 62.61 -16.93
CA GLY A 715 -5.38 62.27 -16.92
C GLY A 715 -5.70 60.84 -16.47
N TYR A 716 -4.70 60.06 -16.05
CA TYR A 716 -4.83 58.72 -15.51
C TYR A 716 -3.85 58.50 -14.34
N GLN A 717 -4.14 57.49 -13.52
CA GLN A 717 -3.26 56.96 -12.48
C GLN A 717 -3.19 55.45 -12.66
N CYS A 718 -1.98 54.91 -12.69
CA CYS A 718 -1.77 53.48 -12.72
C CYS A 718 -1.92 52.88 -11.33
N LEU A 719 -2.65 51.76 -11.25
CA LEU A 719 -2.84 51.00 -10.02
C LEU A 719 -1.90 49.79 -9.97
N THR A 720 -1.62 49.18 -11.13
CA THR A 720 -0.73 48.02 -11.26
C THR A 720 0.10 48.11 -12.54
N CYS A 721 1.37 47.76 -12.44
CA CYS A 721 2.31 47.80 -13.56
C CYS A 721 2.57 46.42 -14.16
N GLN A 722 3.15 46.38 -15.35
CA GLN A 722 3.74 45.17 -15.91
C GLN A 722 4.98 44.71 -15.09
N GLU A 723 5.41 43.46 -15.30
CA GLU A 723 6.60 42.91 -14.64
C GLU A 723 7.83 43.81 -14.84
N LYS A 724 8.74 43.81 -13.85
CA LYS A 724 9.93 44.67 -13.78
C LYS A 724 9.65 46.17 -13.74
N HIS A 725 8.42 46.57 -13.38
CA HIS A 725 8.07 47.95 -13.09
C HIS A 725 7.38 48.04 -11.73
N THR A 726 7.43 49.21 -11.12
CA THR A 726 6.75 49.51 -9.85
C THR A 726 6.00 50.84 -9.95
N VAL A 727 4.90 50.96 -9.20
CA VAL A 727 4.11 52.20 -9.14
C VAL A 727 4.84 53.17 -8.22
N ASN A 728 5.19 54.35 -8.74
CA ASN A 728 5.75 55.43 -7.92
C ASN A 728 4.63 56.22 -7.20
N HIS A 729 5.01 57.09 -6.27
CA HIS A 729 4.09 57.98 -5.54
C HIS A 729 3.24 58.90 -6.43
N LEU A 730 3.62 59.11 -7.70
CA LEU A 730 2.85 59.87 -8.69
C LEU A 730 1.85 59.00 -9.47
N GLY A 731 1.76 57.70 -9.20
CA GLY A 731 0.85 56.80 -9.89
C GLY A 731 1.33 56.39 -11.28
N GLN A 732 2.64 56.40 -11.53
CA GLN A 732 3.27 56.01 -12.79
C GLN A 732 4.09 54.74 -12.61
N CYS A 733 4.17 53.94 -13.68
CA CYS A 733 5.07 52.78 -13.71
C CYS A 733 6.50 53.22 -14.00
N LYS A 734 7.43 52.90 -13.09
CA LYS A 734 8.87 53.09 -13.25
C LYS A 734 9.56 51.73 -13.38
N PRO A 735 10.50 51.56 -14.32
CA PRO A 735 11.23 50.31 -14.47
C PRO A 735 12.16 50.07 -13.27
N CYS A 736 12.35 48.80 -12.92
CA CYS A 736 13.37 48.38 -11.98
C CYS A 736 14.78 48.56 -12.58
N GLY A 737 15.81 48.61 -11.72
CA GLY A 737 17.20 48.73 -12.14
C GLY A 737 17.73 47.49 -12.89
N ILE A 738 18.99 47.56 -13.31
CA ILE A 738 19.61 46.53 -14.15
C ILE A 738 19.66 45.20 -13.39
N TYR A 739 19.20 44.12 -14.04
CA TYR A 739 19.07 42.77 -13.47
C TYR A 739 18.20 42.66 -12.20
N CYS A 740 17.41 43.68 -11.90
CA CYS A 740 16.43 43.64 -10.83
C CYS A 740 15.10 43.07 -11.34
N GLU A 741 14.62 42.01 -10.69
CA GLU A 741 13.34 41.38 -11.01
C GLU A 741 12.17 42.10 -10.32
N PHE A 742 12.38 42.47 -9.05
CA PHE A 742 11.36 43.12 -8.22
C PHE A 742 11.93 44.32 -7.48
N CYS A 743 11.21 45.43 -7.54
CA CYS A 743 11.61 46.70 -6.95
C CYS A 743 10.44 47.46 -6.34
N LYS A 744 10.75 48.37 -5.41
CA LYS A 744 9.79 49.33 -4.84
C LYS A 744 10.38 50.72 -4.77
N GLU A 745 9.54 51.73 -4.82
CA GLU A 745 9.99 53.08 -4.47
C GLU A 745 10.32 53.14 -2.98
N ASP A 746 11.45 53.75 -2.65
CA ASP A 746 11.93 53.98 -1.29
C ASP A 746 12.57 55.36 -1.18
N PHE A 747 12.82 55.83 0.04
CA PHE A 747 13.35 57.15 0.32
C PHE A 747 14.76 57.07 0.89
N ASN A 748 15.72 57.69 0.21
CA ASN A 748 17.10 57.74 0.69
C ASN A 748 17.22 58.84 1.77
N ILE A 749 17.54 58.43 2.99
CA ILE A 749 17.58 59.35 4.15
C ILE A 749 18.75 60.33 4.03
N GLN A 750 19.85 59.93 3.39
CA GLN A 750 21.04 60.77 3.25
C GLN A 750 20.88 61.81 2.14
N THR A 751 20.30 61.43 0.99
CA THR A 751 20.13 62.34 -0.15
C THR A 751 18.79 63.08 -0.15
N GLN A 752 17.82 62.64 0.65
CA GLN A 752 16.44 63.16 0.69
C GLN A 752 15.69 63.01 -0.64
N GLU A 753 16.00 61.96 -1.41
CA GLU A 753 15.39 61.68 -2.72
C GLU A 753 14.71 60.29 -2.75
N TYR A 754 13.63 60.18 -3.54
CA TYR A 754 13.00 58.90 -3.84
C TYR A 754 13.82 58.14 -4.89
N PHE A 755 13.98 56.84 -4.70
CA PHE A 755 14.65 55.95 -5.64
C PHE A 755 13.93 54.61 -5.74
N ILE A 756 14.23 53.85 -6.79
CA ILE A 756 13.64 52.53 -7.01
C ILE A 756 14.58 51.47 -6.40
N ARG A 757 14.31 51.07 -5.16
CA ARG A 757 15.10 50.04 -4.47
C ARG A 757 14.85 48.68 -5.11
N CYS A 758 15.93 48.01 -5.50
CA CYS A 758 15.88 46.61 -5.87
C CYS A 758 15.73 45.73 -4.62
N LEU A 759 14.81 44.77 -4.71
CA LEU A 759 14.51 43.84 -3.62
C LEU A 759 14.94 42.41 -3.96
N LYS A 760 14.93 42.06 -5.25
CA LYS A 760 15.29 40.73 -5.75
C LYS A 760 15.99 40.84 -7.11
N CYS A 761 17.14 40.19 -7.24
CA CYS A 761 17.82 40.04 -8.51
C CYS A 761 17.20 38.87 -9.31
N ILE A 762 17.37 38.87 -10.63
CA ILE A 762 16.85 37.80 -11.50
C ILE A 762 17.36 36.41 -11.08
N ASP A 763 18.61 36.32 -10.61
CA ASP A 763 19.18 35.09 -10.04
C ASP A 763 20.02 35.39 -8.80
N ASN A 764 19.48 35.11 -7.61
CA ASN A 764 20.15 35.36 -6.34
C ASN A 764 21.33 34.40 -6.05
N LYS A 765 21.58 33.36 -6.88
CA LYS A 765 22.73 32.47 -6.72
C LYS A 765 24.02 33.12 -7.23
N ILE A 766 23.91 33.80 -8.38
CA ILE A 766 25.04 34.39 -9.10
C ILE A 766 24.99 35.91 -9.17
N MET A 767 23.95 36.55 -8.62
CA MET A 767 23.80 38.01 -8.60
C MET A 767 23.58 38.54 -7.19
N SER A 768 24.04 39.77 -6.96
CA SER A 768 23.80 40.50 -5.72
C SER A 768 23.42 41.96 -5.96
N ILE A 769 22.68 42.54 -5.03
CA ILE A 769 22.27 43.95 -5.07
C ILE A 769 23.51 44.82 -4.82
N ARG A 770 23.70 45.83 -5.67
CA ARG A 770 24.79 46.81 -5.57
C ARG A 770 24.58 47.79 -4.43
N PHE A 771 25.63 48.49 -4.03
CA PHE A 771 25.55 49.54 -3.01
C PHE A 771 24.72 50.75 -3.42
N ASN A 772 24.46 50.96 -4.70
CA ASN A 772 23.48 51.95 -5.13
C ASN A 772 22.02 51.55 -4.81
N GLY A 773 21.77 50.32 -4.37
CA GLY A 773 20.45 49.80 -3.99
C GLY A 773 19.45 49.69 -5.14
N VAL A 774 19.83 50.00 -6.38
CA VAL A 774 18.96 50.04 -7.57
C VAL A 774 19.29 48.89 -8.52
N ASP A 775 20.57 48.62 -8.73
CA ASP A 775 21.04 47.61 -9.68
C ASP A 775 21.50 46.33 -8.98
N CYS A 776 21.49 45.24 -9.72
CA CYS A 776 22.19 44.01 -9.36
C CYS A 776 23.46 43.84 -10.22
N ILE A 777 24.45 43.12 -9.68
CA ILE A 777 25.69 42.75 -10.37
C ILE A 777 25.86 41.24 -10.36
N ILE A 778 26.42 40.69 -11.45
CA ILE A 778 26.80 39.28 -11.53
C ILE A 778 28.12 39.08 -10.78
N ILE A 779 28.15 38.11 -9.87
CA ILE A 779 29.33 37.71 -9.11
C ILE A 779 29.68 36.28 -9.50
N ASP A 780 30.86 36.11 -10.09
CA ASP A 780 31.39 34.81 -10.48
C ASP A 780 32.58 34.44 -9.58
N ILE A 781 32.28 33.76 -8.47
CA ILE A 781 33.29 33.16 -7.59
C ILE A 781 33.23 31.64 -7.82
N PRO A 782 34.32 31.00 -8.29
CA PRO A 782 34.36 29.56 -8.50
C PRO A 782 33.95 28.79 -7.23
N ASN A 783 33.14 27.75 -7.41
CA ASN A 783 32.59 26.92 -6.33
C ASN A 783 31.75 27.67 -5.29
N CYS A 784 31.27 28.87 -5.61
CA CYS A 784 30.32 29.60 -4.78
C CYS A 784 28.88 29.25 -5.16
N GLN A 785 28.03 28.98 -4.16
CA GLN A 785 26.60 28.74 -4.34
C GLN A 785 25.76 30.01 -4.13
N GLN A 786 26.22 30.91 -3.26
CA GLN A 786 25.56 32.19 -2.98
C GLN A 786 26.60 33.26 -2.70
N ALA A 787 26.55 34.37 -3.43
CA ALA A 787 27.48 35.49 -3.26
C ALA A 787 26.76 36.80 -2.92
N PHE A 788 27.47 37.70 -2.23
CA PHE A 788 26.96 39.04 -1.95
C PHE A 788 28.07 40.07 -1.86
N ILE A 789 27.68 41.36 -1.85
CA ILE A 789 28.61 42.48 -1.75
C ILE A 789 28.74 42.94 -0.30
N THR A 790 29.99 43.15 0.13
CA THR A 790 30.36 43.82 1.38
C THR A 790 31.30 44.99 1.12
N SER A 791 31.51 45.86 2.11
CA SER A 791 32.42 47.00 2.01
C SER A 791 33.85 46.58 2.32
N LYS A 792 34.80 47.04 1.49
CA LYS A 792 36.24 46.80 1.69
C LYS A 792 36.74 47.39 3.01
N THR A 793 36.18 48.54 3.39
CA THR A 793 36.61 49.29 4.57
C THR A 793 35.79 48.96 5.83
N LYS A 794 34.54 48.53 5.68
CA LYS A 794 33.60 48.26 6.77
C LYS A 794 32.73 47.04 6.47
N LEU A 795 33.20 45.84 6.80
CA LEU A 795 32.49 44.57 6.53
C LEU A 795 31.03 44.48 7.04
N GLN A 796 30.69 45.30 8.04
CA GLN A 796 29.32 45.48 8.57
C GLN A 796 28.34 46.16 7.59
N TYR A 797 28.84 46.91 6.61
CA TYR A 797 28.03 47.49 5.55
C TYR A 797 28.01 46.54 4.35
N ASN A 798 26.89 45.85 4.15
CA ASN A 798 26.75 44.82 3.14
C ASN A 798 25.32 44.74 2.58
N ALA A 799 25.17 44.06 1.44
CA ALA A 799 23.91 43.94 0.70
C ALA A 799 22.91 42.92 1.31
N LEU A 800 23.26 42.20 2.37
CA LEU A 800 22.34 41.27 3.04
C LEU A 800 21.33 42.01 3.93
N THR A 801 21.73 43.14 4.52
CA THR A 801 20.88 44.02 5.32
C THR A 801 19.73 44.58 4.48
N TYR A 802 18.47 44.40 4.88
CA TYR A 802 17.33 44.79 4.06
C TYR A 802 17.23 46.30 3.80
N ASN A 803 17.61 47.11 4.79
CA ASN A 803 17.41 48.56 4.78
C ASN A 803 18.73 49.33 4.71
N PHE A 804 19.77 48.76 4.09
CA PHE A 804 21.03 49.50 3.92
C PHE A 804 20.77 50.78 3.13
N GLN A 805 21.38 51.89 3.56
CA GLN A 805 21.26 53.17 2.88
C GLN A 805 22.14 53.15 1.63
N PRO A 806 21.60 53.42 0.43
CA PRO A 806 22.41 53.40 -0.78
C PRO A 806 23.63 54.32 -0.70
N SER A 807 24.77 53.81 -1.17
CA SER A 807 26.02 54.55 -1.32
C SER A 807 26.40 54.59 -2.79
N ASN A 808 26.86 55.76 -3.24
CA ASN A 808 27.42 55.93 -4.58
C ASN A 808 28.90 55.52 -4.68
N ASP A 809 29.53 55.14 -3.56
CA ASP A 809 30.90 54.64 -3.56
C ASP A 809 30.96 53.17 -4.00
N LEU A 810 30.79 52.96 -5.30
CA LEU A 810 30.90 51.63 -5.91
C LEU A 810 32.32 51.07 -5.86
N SER A 811 33.32 51.89 -5.55
CA SER A 811 34.72 51.45 -5.44
C SER A 811 35.00 50.66 -4.16
N ASP A 812 34.15 50.86 -3.14
CA ASP A 812 34.17 50.14 -1.86
C ASP A 812 33.46 48.78 -1.93
N GLU A 813 32.83 48.42 -3.06
CA GLU A 813 32.18 47.12 -3.25
C GLU A 813 33.22 45.98 -3.32
N GLN A 814 33.01 44.95 -2.51
CA GLN A 814 33.78 43.71 -2.51
C GLN A 814 32.86 42.49 -2.55
N PRO A 815 32.91 41.67 -3.61
CA PRO A 815 32.14 40.43 -3.67
C PRO A 815 32.75 39.39 -2.72
N ILE A 816 31.90 38.71 -1.96
CA ILE A 816 32.28 37.61 -1.08
C ILE A 816 31.31 36.44 -1.24
N CYS A 817 31.80 35.22 -1.04
CA CYS A 817 30.94 34.04 -1.07
C CYS A 817 30.34 33.79 0.30
N ALA A 818 29.00 33.71 0.36
CA ALA A 818 28.28 33.40 1.59
C ALA A 818 28.21 31.89 1.88
N LEU A 819 28.13 31.09 0.82
CA LEU A 819 27.99 29.65 0.88
C LEU A 819 28.79 29.05 -0.28
N CYS A 820 29.86 28.33 0.04
CA CYS A 820 30.62 27.55 -0.94
C CYS A 820 29.95 26.19 -1.19
N GLN A 821 30.35 25.50 -2.26
CA GLN A 821 29.96 24.10 -2.50
C GLN A 821 30.48 23.19 -1.38
N TRP A 822 29.88 22.01 -1.25
CA TRP A 822 30.28 21.03 -0.24
C TRP A 822 31.78 20.71 -0.33
N ASN A 823 32.46 20.62 0.82
CA ASN A 823 33.92 20.51 0.99
C ASN A 823 34.76 21.75 0.65
N TYR A 824 34.14 22.89 0.33
CA TYR A 824 34.85 24.15 0.10
C TYR A 824 34.59 25.16 1.21
N LEU A 825 35.60 25.95 1.59
CA LEU A 825 35.48 27.06 2.53
C LEU A 825 35.87 28.38 1.85
N TYR A 826 35.23 29.47 2.26
CA TYR A 826 35.51 30.79 1.70
C TYR A 826 36.79 31.39 2.31
N PHE A 827 37.76 31.75 1.45
CA PHE A 827 39.04 32.33 1.86
C PHE A 827 39.01 33.86 1.71
N PHE A 828 38.99 34.59 2.84
CA PHE A 828 38.81 36.05 2.82
C PHE A 828 39.92 36.80 2.09
N ASP A 829 41.19 36.39 2.20
CA ASP A 829 42.30 37.13 1.57
C ASP A 829 42.44 36.84 0.06
N GLN A 830 41.92 35.71 -0.41
CA GLN A 830 42.04 35.24 -1.81
C GLN A 830 40.75 35.42 -2.60
N HIS A 831 39.62 35.71 -1.92
CA HIS A 831 38.30 35.91 -2.50
C HIS A 831 37.79 34.71 -3.32
N THR A 832 38.14 33.49 -2.90
CA THR A 832 37.77 32.24 -3.57
C THR A 832 37.31 31.18 -2.57
N CYS A 833 36.50 30.23 -3.05
CA CYS A 833 36.18 29.01 -2.32
C CYS A 833 37.25 27.96 -2.59
N MET A 834 37.90 27.44 -1.54
CA MET A 834 38.96 26.43 -1.65
C MET A 834 38.57 25.12 -0.98
N GLU A 835 38.90 24.01 -1.64
CA GLU A 835 38.68 22.67 -1.12
C GLU A 835 39.54 22.45 0.14
N MET A 836 38.96 21.81 1.16
CA MET A 836 39.65 21.46 2.39
C MET A 836 39.48 19.97 2.68
N ASP A 837 40.58 19.26 2.85
CA ASP A 837 40.58 17.87 3.26
C ASP A 837 40.06 17.75 4.71
N GLN A 838 38.96 17.01 4.91
CA GLN A 838 38.48 16.49 6.20
C GLN A 838 37.79 17.45 7.21
N ILE A 839 36.84 18.30 6.79
CA ILE A 839 35.96 18.99 7.76
C ILE A 839 34.48 18.82 7.42
N ASN A 840 33.69 18.26 8.35
CA ASN A 840 32.21 18.25 8.34
C ASN A 840 31.69 19.66 8.68
N CYS A 841 31.86 20.62 7.77
CA CYS A 841 31.40 21.99 7.94
C CYS A 841 30.46 22.39 6.81
N GLN A 842 29.23 22.80 7.16
CA GLN A 842 28.24 23.22 6.16
C GLN A 842 28.46 24.66 5.70
N ILE A 843 28.84 25.55 6.63
CA ILE A 843 29.23 26.92 6.33
C ILE A 843 30.49 27.21 7.12
N GLY A 844 31.57 27.55 6.44
CA GLY A 844 32.78 27.99 7.10
C GLY A 844 33.62 28.90 6.22
N LEU A 845 34.56 29.56 6.89
CA LEU A 845 35.47 30.52 6.30
C LEU A 845 36.87 30.28 6.84
N THR A 846 37.87 30.62 6.06
CA THR A 846 39.26 30.60 6.50
C THR A 846 39.74 32.02 6.75
N LYS A 847 40.36 32.24 7.91
CA LYS A 847 40.98 33.53 8.27
C LYS A 847 42.38 33.29 8.81
N ARG A 848 43.29 34.21 8.48
CA ARG A 848 44.64 34.23 9.04
C ARG A 848 44.59 34.61 10.52
N PHE A 849 45.07 33.73 11.39
CA PHE A 849 45.06 33.94 12.84
C PHE A 849 46.37 34.60 13.28
N ILE A 850 46.31 35.91 13.56
CA ILE A 850 47.43 36.67 14.08
C ILE A 850 47.16 36.99 15.54
N TYR A 851 47.96 36.44 16.45
CA TYR A 851 47.85 36.68 17.89
C TYR A 851 49.16 37.26 18.42
N ASN A 852 49.09 38.43 19.07
CA ASN A 852 50.26 39.20 19.54
C ASN A 852 51.34 39.46 18.46
N GLY A 853 50.92 39.67 17.21
CA GLY A 853 51.83 39.92 16.09
C GLY A 853 52.52 38.69 15.50
N ILE A 854 52.24 37.50 16.04
CA ILE A 854 52.71 36.22 15.50
C ILE A 854 51.59 35.64 14.63
N ASP A 855 51.94 35.29 13.40
CA ASP A 855 51.05 34.65 12.44
C ASP A 855 51.07 33.14 12.64
N TYR A 856 49.94 32.57 13.08
CA TYR A 856 49.76 31.14 13.29
C TYR A 856 49.23 30.43 12.04
N GLY A 857 49.14 31.15 10.90
CA GLY A 857 48.65 30.61 9.64
C GLY A 857 47.13 30.72 9.51
N VAL A 858 46.60 29.95 8.56
CA VAL A 858 45.19 29.98 8.19
C VAL A 858 44.42 29.01 9.08
N GLN A 859 43.40 29.51 9.78
CA GLN A 859 42.48 28.68 10.55
C GLN A 859 41.11 28.66 9.88
N GLY A 860 40.56 27.45 9.69
CA GLY A 860 39.16 27.26 9.31
C GLY A 860 38.24 27.55 10.50
N VAL A 861 37.36 28.53 10.35
CA VAL A 861 36.26 28.83 11.27
C VAL A 861 35.00 28.20 10.70
N CYS A 862 34.48 27.18 11.39
CA CYS A 862 33.22 26.58 11.01
C CYS A 862 32.05 27.31 11.67
N LEU A 863 31.18 27.91 10.87
CA LEU A 863 30.00 28.62 11.35
C LEU A 863 28.85 27.64 11.67
N ILE A 864 28.73 26.54 10.91
CA ILE A 864 27.75 25.46 11.12
C ILE A 864 28.45 24.09 10.95
N SER A 865 28.49 23.29 12.02
CA SER A 865 29.12 21.96 12.06
C SER A 865 28.12 20.91 12.52
N ASP A 866 28.16 19.73 11.91
CA ASP A 866 27.35 18.58 12.32
C ASP A 866 27.97 17.84 13.53
N SER A 867 29.23 18.14 13.90
CA SER A 867 29.90 17.59 15.08
C SER A 867 30.29 18.68 16.10
N THR A 868 30.34 18.32 17.38
CA THR A 868 30.76 19.18 18.50
C THR A 868 32.26 19.49 18.44
N SER A 869 32.70 20.26 17.43
CA SER A 869 34.06 20.80 17.43
C SER A 869 34.12 22.08 18.27
N SER A 870 35.19 22.26 19.03
CA SER A 870 35.42 23.43 19.90
C SER A 870 35.54 24.78 19.15
N PHE A 871 35.47 24.74 17.81
CA PHE A 871 35.52 25.90 16.92
C PHE A 871 34.23 26.09 16.11
N SER A 872 33.18 25.28 16.34
CA SER A 872 31.85 25.54 15.78
C SER A 872 31.05 26.49 16.68
N ILE A 873 30.28 27.38 16.06
CA ILE A 873 29.35 28.26 16.78
C ILE A 873 28.09 27.47 17.21
N GLN A 874 27.83 26.26 16.66
CA GLN A 874 26.55 25.54 16.75
C GLN A 874 26.73 23.99 16.69
N GLY A 875 25.78 23.23 17.26
CA GLY A 875 25.74 21.75 17.27
C GLY A 875 24.38 21.18 17.76
N GLU A 876 24.21 19.84 17.71
CA GLU A 876 23.00 18.99 17.86
C GLU A 876 22.04 19.23 19.07
N ILE A 877 22.32 20.19 19.96
CA ILE A 877 21.53 20.44 21.18
C ILE A 877 20.28 21.31 20.89
N CYS A 878 20.07 21.72 19.64
CA CYS A 878 19.04 22.70 19.26
C CYS A 878 17.61 22.28 19.53
N ASN A 879 17.29 20.99 19.40
CA ASN A 879 15.94 20.50 19.68
C ASN A 879 15.58 20.60 21.19
N ASN A 880 16.59 20.60 22.08
CA ASN A 880 16.38 20.78 23.52
C ASN A 880 16.09 22.24 23.90
N GLU A 881 16.59 23.20 23.10
CA GLU A 881 16.36 24.63 23.35
C GLU A 881 15.14 25.17 22.60
N ILE A 882 14.89 24.69 21.39
CA ILE A 882 13.73 25.04 20.55
C ILE A 882 13.14 23.75 19.99
N PRO A 883 11.93 23.34 20.40
CA PRO A 883 11.29 22.15 19.88
C PRO A 883 11.16 22.19 18.36
N ASN A 884 11.40 21.05 17.72
CA ASN A 884 11.36 20.88 16.26
C ASN A 884 12.41 21.70 15.50
N CYS A 885 13.46 22.17 16.17
CA CYS A 885 14.56 22.87 15.54
C CYS A 885 15.75 21.96 15.23
N TYR A 886 16.15 21.91 13.96
CA TYR A 886 17.28 21.14 13.48
C TYR A 886 18.61 21.89 13.69
N TRP A 887 18.66 23.18 13.32
CA TRP A 887 19.81 24.05 13.56
C TRP A 887 19.38 25.34 14.23
N CYS A 888 20.11 25.78 15.24
CA CYS A 888 19.83 26.97 16.02
C CYS A 888 21.10 27.75 16.33
N TYR A 889 20.91 29.04 16.56
CA TYR A 889 21.91 29.95 17.07
C TYR A 889 21.59 30.27 18.54
N THR A 890 22.55 30.08 19.45
CA THR A 890 22.38 30.34 20.89
C THR A 890 23.45 31.34 21.37
N LYS A 891 23.03 32.37 22.12
CA LYS A 891 23.97 33.33 22.70
C LYS A 891 24.50 32.76 24.02
N LYS A 892 25.83 32.61 24.19
CA LYS A 892 26.47 32.18 25.45
C LYS A 892 26.07 32.98 26.72
N ILE A 893 25.33 34.09 26.59
CA ILE A 893 25.03 35.05 27.66
C ILE A 893 23.51 35.31 27.83
N LYS A 894 22.62 34.83 26.93
CA LYS A 894 21.15 35.01 27.07
C LYS A 894 20.38 33.78 26.57
N THR A 895 19.26 33.46 27.22
CA THR A 895 18.31 32.36 26.95
C THR A 895 17.54 32.47 25.62
N ASN A 896 17.97 33.31 24.68
CA ASN A 896 17.26 33.53 23.42
C ASN A 896 17.97 32.77 22.31
N ALA A 897 17.56 31.51 22.11
CA ALA A 897 17.94 30.73 20.94
C ALA A 897 17.06 31.14 19.73
N TYR A 898 17.62 31.09 18.52
CA TYR A 898 16.89 31.31 17.26
C TYR A 898 17.09 30.11 16.34
N CYS A 899 16.02 29.55 15.80
CA CYS A 899 16.09 28.42 14.89
C CYS A 899 16.41 28.84 13.46
N LEU A 900 17.49 28.35 12.89
CA LEU A 900 17.86 28.58 11.49
C LEU A 900 17.13 27.65 10.54
N LYS A 901 16.90 26.40 10.97
CA LYS A 901 16.24 25.37 10.16
C LYS A 901 15.41 24.47 11.07
N CYS A 902 14.13 24.33 10.74
CA CYS A 902 13.22 23.44 11.45
C CYS A 902 13.17 22.05 10.81
N HIS A 903 12.62 21.08 11.55
CA HIS A 903 12.24 19.78 10.98
C HIS A 903 11.13 19.93 9.92
N GLN A 904 11.00 18.93 9.06
CA GLN A 904 9.99 18.93 7.99
C GLN A 904 8.57 19.11 8.55
N GLY A 905 7.75 19.91 7.85
CA GLY A 905 6.41 20.32 8.30
C GLY A 905 6.38 21.57 9.19
N TYR A 906 7.54 22.05 9.64
CA TYR A 906 7.66 23.28 10.42
C TYR A 906 8.47 24.34 9.66
N TYR A 907 8.20 25.60 9.97
CA TYR A 907 8.94 26.75 9.48
C TYR A 907 9.47 27.59 10.64
N THR A 908 10.62 28.22 10.46
CA THR A 908 11.11 29.20 11.43
C THR A 908 10.28 30.48 11.32
N SER A 909 9.64 30.87 12.42
CA SER A 909 9.03 32.18 12.55
C SER A 909 10.10 33.28 12.52
N ARG A 910 10.06 34.13 11.49
CA ARG A 910 10.79 35.42 11.46
C ARG A 910 10.45 36.34 12.63
N LEU A 911 9.35 36.11 13.38
CA LEU A 911 8.91 36.91 14.54
C LEU A 911 9.11 36.31 15.96
N SER A 912 9.45 35.02 16.08
CA SER A 912 9.96 34.48 17.35
C SER A 912 11.28 33.70 17.26
N GLY A 913 11.73 33.34 16.06
CA GLY A 913 12.82 32.37 15.87
C GLY A 913 12.44 30.93 16.24
N GLN A 914 11.18 30.67 16.58
CA GLN A 914 10.69 29.34 16.92
C GLN A 914 10.18 28.60 15.69
N CYS A 915 10.19 27.27 15.75
CA CYS A 915 9.58 26.42 14.74
C CYS A 915 8.06 26.35 14.93
N LEU A 916 7.32 26.83 13.94
CA LEU A 916 5.86 26.77 13.91
C LEU A 916 5.40 25.82 12.81
N LEU A 917 4.28 25.13 13.03
CA LEU A 917 3.74 24.20 12.04
C LEU A 917 3.28 24.95 10.79
N CYS A 918 3.55 24.41 9.60
CA CYS A 918 2.99 24.91 8.36
C CYS A 918 1.44 24.91 8.45
N PRO A 919 0.76 26.02 8.11
CA PRO A 919 -0.70 26.07 8.20
C PRO A 919 -1.38 25.02 7.32
N ASP A 920 -2.28 24.22 7.90
CA ASP A 920 -2.97 23.13 7.19
C ASP A 920 -3.79 23.63 6.00
N ASN A 921 -4.34 24.84 6.09
CA ASN A 921 -5.12 25.47 5.03
C ASN A 921 -4.30 25.82 3.78
N LEU A 922 -2.97 25.84 3.88
CA LEU A 922 -2.08 26.01 2.74
C LEU A 922 -1.71 24.68 2.07
N HIS A 923 -1.96 23.53 2.72
CA HIS A 923 -1.64 22.18 2.22
C HIS A 923 -0.16 21.96 1.85
N CYS A 924 0.73 22.54 2.64
CA CYS A 924 2.16 22.53 2.38
C CYS A 924 2.89 21.50 3.22
N LYS A 925 3.67 20.64 2.55
CA LYS A 925 4.54 19.65 3.21
C LYS A 925 5.79 20.33 3.79
N THR A 926 6.32 21.33 3.10
CA THR A 926 7.37 22.23 3.61
C THR A 926 7.03 23.67 3.25
N CYS A 927 7.34 24.59 4.17
CA CYS A 927 7.08 26.01 4.00
C CYS A 927 8.15 26.85 4.72
N TYR A 928 8.26 28.13 4.37
CA TYR A 928 9.08 29.11 5.09
C TYR A 928 8.35 30.44 5.26
N HIS A 929 8.77 31.21 6.26
CA HIS A 929 8.24 32.54 6.53
C HIS A 929 9.09 33.60 5.84
N SER A 930 8.47 34.38 4.95
CA SER A 930 9.14 35.37 4.10
C SER A 930 8.50 36.73 4.21
N THR A 931 9.30 37.78 4.03
CA THR A 931 8.78 39.14 3.90
C THR A 931 7.96 39.26 2.60
N ILE A 932 6.78 39.88 2.64
CA ILE A 932 5.89 40.03 1.48
C ILE A 932 6.65 40.70 0.33
N GLY A 933 6.73 40.01 -0.81
CA GLY A 933 7.40 40.48 -2.02
C GLY A 933 8.92 40.23 -2.11
N TYR A 934 9.57 39.73 -1.05
CA TYR A 934 11.04 39.52 -1.06
C TYR A 934 11.48 38.09 -1.42
N ASN A 935 10.69 37.06 -1.10
CA ASN A 935 11.03 35.64 -1.29
C ASN A 935 12.48 35.32 -0.85
N ASP A 936 12.75 35.64 0.41
CA ASP A 936 14.08 35.81 1.00
C ASP A 936 14.60 34.59 1.78
N GLU A 937 14.13 33.39 1.43
CA GLU A 937 14.55 32.13 2.08
C GLU A 937 16.06 31.97 2.08
N TRP A 938 16.71 32.27 0.95
CA TRP A 938 18.15 32.14 0.79
C TRP A 938 18.94 32.96 1.83
N LYS A 939 18.43 34.12 2.27
CA LYS A 939 19.06 34.94 3.31
C LYS A 939 19.07 34.23 4.67
N ASN A 940 18.10 33.36 4.98
CA ASN A 940 18.13 32.55 6.21
C ASN A 940 19.29 31.57 6.21
N ASN A 941 19.63 30.99 5.06
CA ASN A 941 20.71 30.00 4.97
C ASN A 941 22.08 30.61 5.29
N ILE A 942 22.25 31.91 5.08
CA ILE A 942 23.53 32.61 5.26
C ILE A 942 23.50 33.65 6.39
N ILE A 943 22.44 33.66 7.19
CA ILE A 943 22.23 34.62 8.28
C ILE A 943 23.33 34.54 9.35
N VAL A 944 23.90 33.35 9.56
CA VAL A 944 25.00 33.12 10.51
C VAL A 944 26.26 33.86 10.09
N LEU A 945 26.53 33.92 8.77
CA LEU A 945 27.64 34.69 8.25
C LEU A 945 27.40 36.19 8.43
N ASN A 946 26.21 36.70 8.14
CA ASN A 946 25.89 38.11 8.38
C ASN A 946 26.07 38.47 9.87
N TYR A 947 25.58 37.62 10.78
CA TYR A 947 25.80 37.79 12.21
C TYR A 947 27.30 37.83 12.55
N TYR A 948 28.10 36.89 12.03
CA TYR A 948 29.54 36.87 12.23
C TYR A 948 30.21 38.18 11.79
N LEU A 949 29.86 38.70 10.61
CA LEU A 949 30.39 39.96 10.08
C LEU A 949 30.04 41.16 10.98
N GLN A 950 28.81 41.21 11.52
CA GLN A 950 28.33 42.31 12.34
C GLN A 950 28.92 42.30 13.77
N THR A 951 29.25 41.12 14.30
CA THR A 951 29.78 40.99 15.67
C THR A 951 31.28 41.23 15.82
N GLN A 952 32.03 41.43 14.73
CA GLN A 952 33.46 41.79 14.83
C GLN A 952 33.68 43.09 15.62
N ASP A 953 32.74 44.05 15.52
CA ASP A 953 32.84 45.37 16.15
C ASP A 953 31.76 45.62 17.23
N ASN A 954 30.62 44.91 17.18
CA ASN A 954 29.50 45.13 18.09
C ASN A 954 28.91 43.83 18.65
N ASN A 955 29.37 43.43 19.84
CA ASN A 955 28.86 42.25 20.57
C ASN A 955 27.38 42.34 21.00
N SER A 956 26.74 43.51 20.83
CA SER A 956 25.31 43.71 21.12
C SER A 956 24.41 43.54 19.89
N TYR A 957 24.97 43.45 18.68
CA TYR A 957 24.20 43.27 17.46
C TYR A 957 23.42 41.96 17.50
N PHE A 958 22.12 42.05 17.28
CA PHE A 958 21.25 40.90 17.08
C PHE A 958 20.38 41.21 15.88
N TYR A 959 20.57 40.43 14.81
CA TYR A 959 19.99 40.64 13.48
C TYR A 959 18.49 40.99 13.53
N TRP A 960 17.76 40.31 14.42
CA TRP A 960 16.36 40.56 14.73
C TRP A 960 15.96 42.03 14.94
N ASN A 961 16.73 42.74 15.77
CA ASN A 961 16.34 44.04 16.30
C ASN A 961 16.67 45.17 15.33
N SER A 962 17.39 44.86 14.24
CA SER A 962 18.05 45.85 13.38
C SER A 962 17.65 45.71 11.92
N ASP A 963 17.40 44.49 11.43
CA ASP A 963 17.21 44.22 10.00
C ASP A 963 15.82 43.71 9.61
N GLN A 964 14.91 43.47 10.56
CA GLN A 964 13.58 42.88 10.33
C GLN A 964 12.43 43.77 10.81
N SER A 965 11.31 43.72 10.09
CA SER A 965 10.07 44.36 10.56
C SER A 965 9.54 43.63 11.80
N GLN A 966 9.04 44.40 12.76
CA GLN A 966 8.36 43.85 13.93
C GLN A 966 6.84 43.68 13.70
N ASN A 967 6.33 44.06 12.52
CA ASN A 967 4.93 43.90 12.16
C ASN A 967 4.68 42.53 11.48
N LEU A 968 3.70 41.76 11.97
CA LEU A 968 3.33 40.46 11.41
C LEU A 968 2.80 40.59 9.97
N ASP A 969 2.09 41.68 9.68
CA ASP A 969 1.45 41.91 8.38
C ASP A 969 2.46 42.11 7.24
N ASP A 970 3.73 42.29 7.56
CA ASP A 970 4.81 42.42 6.56
C ASP A 970 5.32 41.06 6.06
N TYR A 971 4.79 39.95 6.59
CA TYR A 971 5.25 38.60 6.29
C TYR A 971 4.14 37.71 5.71
N GLN A 972 4.57 36.72 4.93
CA GLN A 972 3.74 35.66 4.35
C GLN A 972 4.43 34.30 4.47
N ILE A 973 3.63 33.24 4.51
CA ILE A 973 4.12 31.87 4.48
C ILE A 973 4.13 31.40 3.04
N ILE A 974 5.29 30.94 2.58
CA ILE A 974 5.51 30.44 1.22
C ILE A 974 5.75 28.95 1.29
N CYS A 975 5.14 28.21 0.37
CA CYS A 975 5.29 26.78 0.29
C CYS A 975 6.44 26.40 -0.64
N THR A 976 7.23 25.42 -0.22
CA THR A 976 8.36 24.87 -0.99
C THR A 976 8.08 23.46 -1.49
N SER A 977 7.14 22.75 -0.85
CA SER A 977 6.60 21.49 -1.35
C SER A 977 5.19 21.25 -0.82
N CYS A 978 4.42 20.43 -1.52
CA CYS A 978 3.00 20.20 -1.24
C CYS A 978 2.74 18.77 -0.78
N TYR A 979 1.62 18.56 -0.09
CA TYR A 979 1.12 17.20 0.17
C TYR A 979 0.68 16.50 -1.13
N SER A 980 0.55 15.17 -1.07
CA SER A 980 0.05 14.39 -2.21
C SER A 980 -1.31 14.91 -2.69
N GLY A 981 -1.52 14.97 -4.01
CA GLY A 981 -2.71 15.55 -4.62
C GLY A 981 -2.68 17.08 -4.80
N TYR A 982 -1.60 17.76 -4.42
CA TYR A 982 -1.40 19.20 -4.63
C TYR A 982 -0.11 19.47 -5.41
N VAL A 983 -0.12 20.49 -6.27
CA VAL A 983 1.04 20.91 -7.06
C VAL A 983 1.47 22.31 -6.65
N LEU A 984 2.78 22.50 -6.49
CA LEU A 984 3.36 23.79 -6.16
C LEU A 984 3.32 24.71 -7.39
N LYS A 985 2.59 25.82 -7.29
CA LYS A 985 2.52 26.85 -8.33
C LYS A 985 2.43 28.21 -7.69
N ASP A 986 3.26 29.14 -8.17
CA ASP A 986 3.36 30.51 -7.64
C ASP A 986 3.46 30.53 -6.11
N ASN A 987 4.35 29.68 -5.57
CA ASN A 987 4.63 29.56 -4.13
C ASN A 987 3.45 29.09 -3.27
N LYS A 988 2.38 28.58 -3.89
CA LYS A 988 1.18 28.03 -3.23
C LYS A 988 0.94 26.59 -3.65
N CYS A 989 0.41 25.79 -2.74
CA CYS A 989 -0.02 24.43 -3.05
C CYS A 989 -1.47 24.44 -3.52
N ILE A 990 -1.66 24.13 -4.79
CA ILE A 990 -2.97 24.15 -5.45
C ILE A 990 -3.40 22.72 -5.69
N LYS A 991 -4.61 22.36 -5.27
CA LYS A 991 -5.14 21.00 -5.43
C LYS A 991 -5.09 20.63 -6.91
N TYR A 992 -4.43 19.53 -7.25
CA TYR A 992 -4.40 18.98 -8.61
C TYR A 992 -5.68 18.20 -8.90
N CYS A 993 -5.95 17.92 -10.17
CA CYS A 993 -7.12 17.10 -10.52
C CYS A 993 -6.99 15.69 -9.93
N ASP A 994 -8.11 15.12 -9.50
CA ASP A 994 -8.16 13.74 -9.01
C ASP A 994 -7.89 12.73 -10.16
N ASP A 995 -7.54 11.48 -9.85
CA ASP A 995 -7.14 10.44 -10.83
C ASP A 995 -8.21 10.11 -11.89
N SER A 996 -9.47 10.43 -11.60
CA SER A 996 -10.57 10.33 -12.57
C SER A 996 -10.45 11.33 -13.73
N CYS A 997 -9.55 12.31 -13.62
CA CYS A 997 -9.23 13.29 -14.64
C CYS A 997 -8.08 12.82 -15.53
N LYS A 998 -8.36 12.63 -16.82
CA LYS A 998 -7.35 12.23 -17.82
C LYS A 998 -6.44 13.38 -18.22
N SER A 999 -6.96 14.61 -18.28
CA SER A 999 -6.19 15.80 -18.60
C SER A 999 -6.64 16.98 -17.75
N CYS A 1000 -5.68 17.59 -17.06
CA CYS A 1000 -5.88 18.67 -16.11
C CYS A 1000 -5.18 19.92 -16.63
N ILE A 1001 -5.87 21.06 -16.60
CA ILE A 1001 -5.32 22.35 -17.04
C ILE A 1001 -5.42 23.38 -15.92
N TYR A 1002 -4.52 24.34 -15.91
CA TYR A 1002 -4.52 25.41 -14.90
C TYR A 1002 -5.26 26.63 -15.45
N LEU A 1003 -6.41 26.96 -14.85
CA LEU A 1003 -7.24 28.12 -15.22
C LEU A 1003 -7.75 28.81 -13.94
N ASN A 1004 -7.67 30.15 -13.90
CA ASN A 1004 -8.18 30.98 -12.80
C ASN A 1004 -7.68 30.52 -11.40
N ASP A 1005 -6.37 30.34 -11.26
CA ASP A 1005 -5.71 29.90 -10.03
C ASP A 1005 -6.12 28.52 -9.48
N LYS A 1006 -6.70 27.67 -10.34
CA LYS A 1006 -7.08 26.31 -9.99
C LYS A 1006 -6.72 25.34 -11.10
N TYR A 1007 -6.38 24.12 -10.72
CA TYR A 1007 -6.35 23.01 -11.65
C TYR A 1007 -7.79 22.51 -11.87
N VAL A 1008 -8.22 22.53 -13.13
CA VAL A 1008 -9.55 22.13 -13.55
C VAL A 1008 -9.44 20.96 -14.52
N CYS A 1009 -10.33 19.99 -14.38
CA CYS A 1009 -10.30 18.86 -15.27
C CYS A 1009 -10.88 19.24 -16.64
N GLN A 1010 -10.14 18.95 -17.71
CA GLN A 1010 -10.55 19.23 -19.09
C GLN A 1010 -11.19 18.00 -19.74
N THR A 1011 -10.60 16.82 -19.51
CA THR A 1011 -11.13 15.55 -20.02
C THR A 1011 -11.22 14.56 -18.88
N CYS A 1012 -12.41 14.01 -18.70
CA CYS A 1012 -12.59 12.94 -17.74
C CYS A 1012 -12.15 11.62 -18.33
N GLY A 1013 -11.70 10.72 -17.45
CA GLY A 1013 -11.53 9.32 -17.80
C GLY A 1013 -12.85 8.69 -18.23
N GLN A 1014 -12.76 7.46 -18.71
CA GLN A 1014 -13.94 6.64 -18.89
C GLN A 1014 -14.27 5.97 -17.56
N ASN A 1015 -15.55 5.79 -17.28
CA ASN A 1015 -15.97 4.86 -16.26
C ASN A 1015 -15.65 3.41 -16.70
N ILE A 1016 -15.87 2.48 -15.79
CA ILE A 1016 -15.63 1.04 -15.96
C ILE A 1016 -16.42 0.38 -17.10
N TYR A 1017 -17.36 1.09 -17.73
CA TYR A 1017 -18.15 0.65 -18.89
C TYR A 1017 -17.67 1.28 -20.21
N HIS A 1018 -16.48 1.90 -20.23
CA HIS A 1018 -15.90 2.67 -21.36
C HIS A 1018 -16.72 3.90 -21.76
N ASN A 1019 -17.68 4.29 -20.92
CA ASN A 1019 -18.45 5.49 -21.11
C ASN A 1019 -17.69 6.68 -20.51
N LEU A 1020 -17.64 7.80 -21.22
CA LEU A 1020 -17.02 9.03 -20.72
C LEU A 1020 -17.70 9.47 -19.42
N LEU A 1021 -16.92 9.74 -18.38
CA LEU A 1021 -17.44 10.38 -17.16
C LEU A 1021 -17.89 11.80 -17.50
N SER A 1022 -18.92 12.27 -16.80
CA SER A 1022 -19.38 13.65 -16.92
C SER A 1022 -18.45 14.60 -16.19
N LEU A 1023 -18.18 15.75 -16.78
CA LEU A 1023 -17.52 16.86 -16.09
C LEU A 1023 -18.58 17.81 -15.56
N VAL A 1024 -18.78 17.80 -14.25
CA VAL A 1024 -19.69 18.74 -13.56
C VAL A 1024 -18.83 19.68 -12.73
N GLN A 1025 -18.93 20.98 -12.98
CA GLN A 1025 -18.16 22.01 -12.27
C GLN A 1025 -16.64 21.75 -12.25
N TYR A 1026 -16.08 21.34 -13.39
CA TYR A 1026 -14.64 21.02 -13.54
C TYR A 1026 -14.15 19.78 -12.76
N GLN A 1027 -15.08 18.98 -12.23
CA GLN A 1027 -14.79 17.71 -11.57
C GLN A 1027 -15.45 16.56 -12.33
N CYS A 1028 -14.76 15.43 -12.41
CA CYS A 1028 -15.31 14.24 -13.04
C CYS A 1028 -16.27 13.55 -12.10
N SER A 1029 -17.55 13.63 -12.42
CA SER A 1029 -18.64 12.98 -11.70
C SER A 1029 -19.17 11.80 -12.50
N VAL A 1030 -19.41 10.70 -11.81
CA VAL A 1030 -20.11 9.55 -12.38
C VAL A 1030 -21.60 9.91 -12.51
N CYS A 1031 -22.24 9.52 -13.61
CA CYS A 1031 -23.68 9.70 -13.81
C CYS A 1031 -24.49 8.43 -13.55
N PRO A 1032 -25.81 8.56 -13.29
CA PRO A 1032 -26.72 7.42 -13.22
C PRO A 1032 -26.66 6.53 -14.46
N SER A 1033 -27.17 5.31 -14.33
CA SER A 1033 -27.28 4.35 -15.42
C SER A 1033 -27.94 4.96 -16.66
N TYR A 1034 -27.40 4.66 -17.84
CA TYR A 1034 -27.84 5.16 -19.16
C TYR A 1034 -27.69 6.67 -19.40
N CYS A 1035 -26.98 7.38 -18.53
CA CYS A 1035 -26.76 8.82 -18.65
C CYS A 1035 -25.32 9.18 -19.00
N GLU A 1036 -25.14 9.91 -20.12
CA GLU A 1036 -23.85 10.45 -20.58
C GLU A 1036 -23.52 11.77 -19.89
N LEU A 1037 -24.50 12.68 -19.79
CA LEU A 1037 -24.39 13.97 -19.11
C LEU A 1037 -25.45 14.10 -18.03
N CYS A 1038 -25.05 14.35 -16.79
CA CYS A 1038 -25.96 14.58 -15.68
C CYS A 1038 -25.63 15.85 -14.89
N ARG A 1039 -26.57 16.26 -14.05
CA ARG A 1039 -26.38 17.30 -13.03
C ARG A 1039 -26.77 16.81 -11.66
N GLU A 1040 -26.14 17.36 -10.65
CA GLU A 1040 -26.59 17.20 -9.28
C GLU A 1040 -27.91 17.97 -9.04
N ARG A 1041 -28.77 17.37 -8.21
CA ARG A 1041 -29.99 17.99 -7.70
C ARG A 1041 -29.74 18.64 -6.35
N THR A 1042 -30.43 19.75 -6.10
CA THR A 1042 -30.54 20.34 -4.76
C THR A 1042 -31.35 19.44 -3.84
N ASP A 1043 -31.15 19.54 -2.53
CA ASP A 1043 -31.88 18.69 -1.57
C ASP A 1043 -33.40 18.89 -1.67
N ASP A 1044 -33.87 20.11 -1.94
CA ASP A 1044 -35.28 20.39 -2.19
C ASP A 1044 -35.82 19.66 -3.44
N GLU A 1045 -35.04 19.62 -4.53
CA GLU A 1045 -35.39 18.86 -5.73
C GLU A 1045 -35.45 17.36 -5.43
N ILE A 1046 -34.48 16.83 -4.68
CA ILE A 1046 -34.44 15.41 -4.27
C ILE A 1046 -35.69 15.06 -3.46
N LEU A 1047 -36.03 15.87 -2.46
CA LEU A 1047 -37.19 15.66 -1.59
C LEU A 1047 -38.52 15.85 -2.33
N SER A 1048 -38.56 16.69 -3.37
CA SER A 1048 -39.76 16.84 -4.22
C SER A 1048 -40.05 15.60 -5.06
N VAL A 1049 -39.02 14.83 -5.43
CA VAL A 1049 -39.13 13.58 -6.19
C VAL A 1049 -39.39 12.39 -5.25
N ASN A 1050 -38.59 12.26 -4.19
CA ASN A 1050 -38.77 11.25 -3.15
C ASN A 1050 -38.55 11.86 -1.76
N SER A 1051 -39.65 12.20 -1.09
CA SER A 1051 -39.66 12.85 0.22
C SER A 1051 -39.09 11.99 1.37
N LEU A 1052 -38.84 10.70 1.14
CA LEU A 1052 -38.34 9.76 2.16
C LEU A 1052 -36.87 9.39 1.96
N PHE A 1053 -36.26 9.79 0.85
CA PHE A 1053 -34.90 9.42 0.50
C PHE A 1053 -33.88 10.06 1.43
N ILE A 1054 -32.90 9.27 1.88
CA ILE A 1054 -31.78 9.72 2.70
C ILE A 1054 -30.53 9.71 1.83
N LYS A 1055 -30.07 10.91 1.46
CA LYS A 1055 -28.86 11.09 0.65
C LYS A 1055 -27.61 10.74 1.48
N THR A 1056 -26.83 9.79 0.99
CA THR A 1056 -25.51 9.41 1.49
C THR A 1056 -24.47 9.62 0.38
N ILE A 1057 -23.18 9.55 0.72
CA ILE A 1057 -22.11 9.66 -0.29
C ILE A 1057 -22.26 8.57 -1.36
N SER A 1058 -22.59 7.32 -0.96
CA SER A 1058 -22.68 6.17 -1.86
C SER A 1058 -23.91 6.19 -2.78
N ASN A 1059 -25.04 6.75 -2.34
CA ASN A 1059 -26.27 6.76 -3.13
C ASN A 1059 -26.56 8.10 -3.83
N SER A 1060 -25.76 9.13 -3.57
CA SER A 1060 -25.94 10.49 -4.11
C SER A 1060 -26.04 10.54 -5.63
N ILE A 1061 -25.23 9.73 -6.32
CA ILE A 1061 -25.20 9.64 -7.78
C ILE A 1061 -26.58 9.36 -8.38
N TYR A 1062 -27.38 8.51 -7.76
CA TYR A 1062 -28.69 8.10 -8.28
C TYR A 1062 -29.74 9.19 -8.17
N THR A 1063 -29.44 10.28 -7.45
CA THR A 1063 -30.30 11.46 -7.39
C THR A 1063 -30.07 12.42 -8.55
N TYR A 1064 -29.00 12.22 -9.34
CA TYR A 1064 -28.65 13.17 -10.40
C TYR A 1064 -29.67 13.12 -11.55
N GLN A 1065 -29.97 14.29 -12.11
CA GLN A 1065 -30.85 14.41 -13.28
C GLN A 1065 -30.03 14.20 -14.55
N CYS A 1066 -30.51 13.35 -15.44
CA CYS A 1066 -29.90 13.14 -16.73
C CYS A 1066 -30.29 14.23 -17.74
N LEU A 1067 -29.28 14.75 -18.43
CA LEU A 1067 -29.33 15.80 -19.45
C LEU A 1067 -28.90 15.32 -20.84
N LYS A 1068 -28.28 14.15 -20.97
CA LYS A 1068 -28.00 13.50 -22.27
C LYS A 1068 -27.89 11.98 -22.07
N PRO A 1069 -28.62 11.14 -22.84
CA PRO A 1069 -28.40 9.70 -22.85
C PRO A 1069 -27.18 9.33 -23.68
N TYR A 1070 -26.66 8.11 -23.54
CA TYR A 1070 -25.63 7.59 -24.45
C TYR A 1070 -26.17 7.39 -25.87
N GLU A 1071 -25.35 7.71 -26.88
CA GLU A 1071 -25.73 7.80 -28.31
C GLU A 1071 -26.18 6.48 -28.98
N ASN A 1072 -26.24 5.34 -28.29
CA ASN A 1072 -26.35 4.01 -28.91
C ASN A 1072 -27.58 3.16 -28.55
N ASP A 1073 -28.60 3.69 -27.86
CA ASP A 1073 -29.72 2.85 -27.42
C ASP A 1073 -31.10 3.48 -27.69
N GLU A 1074 -31.70 3.09 -28.82
CA GLU A 1074 -33.06 3.45 -29.22
C GLU A 1074 -34.15 2.89 -28.27
N THR A 1075 -33.78 2.00 -27.34
CA THR A 1075 -34.70 1.41 -26.36
C THR A 1075 -34.86 2.24 -25.09
N LEU A 1076 -34.21 3.41 -24.99
CA LEU A 1076 -34.26 4.24 -23.79
C LEU A 1076 -35.49 5.16 -23.74
N PHE A 1077 -36.22 5.12 -22.63
CA PHE A 1077 -37.31 6.04 -22.31
C PHE A 1077 -36.88 7.01 -21.19
N TYR A 1078 -37.27 8.28 -21.29
CA TYR A 1078 -36.98 9.28 -20.24
C TYR A 1078 -38.14 9.37 -19.24
N ASP A 1079 -37.95 8.91 -18.01
CA ASP A 1079 -38.89 9.16 -16.91
C ASP A 1079 -38.72 10.61 -16.44
N SER A 1080 -39.66 11.48 -16.82
CA SER A 1080 -39.66 12.90 -16.46
C SER A 1080 -39.82 13.17 -14.96
N THR A 1081 -40.38 12.23 -14.21
CA THR A 1081 -40.56 12.33 -12.75
C THR A 1081 -39.23 12.14 -12.03
N ILE A 1082 -38.47 11.12 -12.43
CA ILE A 1082 -37.14 10.79 -11.88
C ILE A 1082 -36.05 11.59 -12.59
N GLY A 1083 -36.33 12.11 -13.79
CA GLY A 1083 -35.38 12.78 -14.68
C GLY A 1083 -34.23 11.88 -15.12
N GLN A 1084 -34.50 10.60 -15.40
CA GLN A 1084 -33.50 9.60 -15.80
C GLN A 1084 -33.99 8.75 -16.98
N PHE A 1085 -33.04 8.18 -17.73
CA PHE A 1085 -33.34 7.23 -18.80
C PHE A 1085 -33.42 5.80 -18.26
N ILE A 1086 -34.40 5.04 -18.74
CA ILE A 1086 -34.64 3.65 -18.40
C ILE A 1086 -34.75 2.81 -19.68
N SER A 1087 -34.22 1.59 -19.69
CA SER A 1087 -34.30 0.70 -20.85
C SER A 1087 -35.67 0.02 -20.96
N CYS A 1088 -36.37 0.28 -22.06
CA CYS A 1088 -37.69 -0.25 -22.42
C CYS A 1088 -37.63 -0.94 -23.80
N GLN A 1089 -37.83 -2.26 -23.85
CA GLN A 1089 -37.72 -3.08 -25.08
C GLN A 1089 -38.58 -2.63 -26.28
N ASN A 1090 -39.67 -1.89 -26.07
CA ASN A 1090 -40.63 -1.55 -27.14
C ASN A 1090 -40.91 -0.04 -27.27
N SER A 1091 -40.09 0.86 -26.72
CA SER A 1091 -40.29 2.34 -26.74
C SER A 1091 -41.59 2.87 -26.09
N GLU A 1092 -42.44 2.00 -25.55
CA GLU A 1092 -43.63 2.35 -24.77
C GLU A 1092 -43.27 2.76 -23.32
N GLN A 1093 -44.13 3.55 -22.67
CA GLN A 1093 -43.94 4.00 -21.30
C GLN A 1093 -43.88 2.80 -20.33
N CYS A 1094 -42.71 2.50 -19.77
CA CYS A 1094 -42.50 1.33 -18.91
C CYS A 1094 -42.06 1.73 -17.48
N GLU A 1095 -42.46 0.96 -16.46
CA GLU A 1095 -41.92 1.05 -15.10
C GLU A 1095 -41.25 -0.27 -14.68
N ASN A 1096 -40.10 -0.19 -13.98
CA ASN A 1096 -39.44 -1.38 -13.43
C ASN A 1096 -40.03 -1.72 -12.05
N VAL A 1097 -40.65 -2.89 -11.94
CA VAL A 1097 -41.25 -3.40 -10.70
C VAL A 1097 -40.44 -4.60 -10.20
N LEU A 1098 -39.94 -4.53 -8.97
CA LEU A 1098 -39.24 -5.64 -8.32
C LEU A 1098 -40.21 -6.45 -7.45
N THR A 1099 -40.26 -7.77 -7.62
CA THR A 1099 -41.10 -8.65 -6.80
C THR A 1099 -40.25 -9.54 -5.89
N PHE A 1100 -40.54 -9.53 -4.59
CA PHE A 1100 -40.06 -10.52 -3.62
C PHE A 1100 -41.20 -11.46 -3.25
N GLU A 1101 -40.95 -12.76 -3.34
CA GLU A 1101 -41.87 -13.80 -2.87
C GLU A 1101 -41.25 -14.49 -1.67
N LEU A 1102 -41.88 -14.39 -0.50
CA LEU A 1102 -41.39 -14.99 0.74
C LEU A 1102 -42.43 -15.94 1.29
N ASN A 1103 -41.95 -17.09 1.74
CA ASN A 1103 -42.74 -18.02 2.52
C ASN A 1103 -42.78 -17.55 3.97
N LEU A 1104 -43.97 -17.39 4.52
CA LEU A 1104 -44.21 -16.90 5.87
C LEU A 1104 -44.30 -18.09 6.84
N PHE A 1105 -43.74 -17.95 8.04
CA PHE A 1105 -43.94 -18.87 9.17
C PHE A 1105 -44.59 -18.14 10.34
N CYS A 1106 -45.76 -18.59 10.80
CA CYS A 1106 -46.48 -18.00 11.92
C CYS A 1106 -45.86 -18.37 13.28
N GLN A 1107 -45.23 -19.55 13.39
CA GLN A 1107 -44.53 -20.01 14.59
C GLN A 1107 -43.02 -20.05 14.35
N ASP A 1108 -42.25 -19.56 15.32
CA ASP A 1108 -40.77 -19.54 15.23
C ASP A 1108 -40.19 -20.96 15.26
N GLU A 1109 -40.82 -21.87 16.01
CA GLU A 1109 -40.41 -23.27 16.14
C GLU A 1109 -40.38 -23.97 14.77
N ASP A 1110 -41.45 -23.85 13.98
CA ASP A 1110 -41.55 -24.45 12.64
C ASP A 1110 -40.44 -23.96 11.70
N TYR A 1111 -40.07 -22.69 11.80
CA TYR A 1111 -38.98 -22.10 11.01
C TYR A 1111 -37.62 -22.69 11.42
N PHE A 1112 -37.33 -22.74 12.72
CA PHE A 1112 -36.05 -23.26 13.22
C PHE A 1112 -35.92 -24.76 13.00
N ASP A 1113 -36.99 -25.53 13.13
CA ASP A 1113 -37.01 -26.97 12.85
C ASP A 1113 -36.63 -27.22 11.39
N GLN A 1114 -37.23 -26.50 10.43
CA GLN A 1114 -36.86 -26.63 9.02
C GLN A 1114 -35.44 -26.16 8.73
N LEU A 1115 -34.97 -25.09 9.39
CA LEU A 1115 -33.60 -24.60 9.23
C LEU A 1115 -32.56 -25.59 9.78
N GLN A 1116 -32.85 -26.29 10.88
CA GLN A 1116 -31.96 -27.27 11.49
C GLN A 1116 -31.78 -28.53 10.63
N LEU A 1117 -32.78 -28.89 9.83
CA LEU A 1117 -32.72 -30.03 8.90
C LEU A 1117 -31.71 -29.82 7.76
N ILE A 1118 -31.29 -28.58 7.50
CA ILE A 1118 -30.36 -28.24 6.42
C ILE A 1118 -28.91 -28.30 6.95
N GLN A 1119 -28.10 -29.26 6.50
CA GLN A 1119 -26.69 -29.35 6.93
C GLN A 1119 -25.76 -28.41 6.16
N ASP A 1120 -26.02 -28.19 4.88
CA ASP A 1120 -25.23 -27.32 4.01
C ASP A 1120 -25.39 -25.83 4.37
N THR A 1121 -24.28 -25.11 4.47
CA THR A 1121 -24.25 -23.71 4.91
C THR A 1121 -24.86 -22.75 3.89
N ASP A 1122 -24.73 -23.04 2.60
CA ASP A 1122 -25.27 -22.22 1.52
C ASP A 1122 -26.79 -22.41 1.39
N LEU A 1123 -27.26 -23.66 1.50
CA LEU A 1123 -28.69 -23.95 1.54
C LEU A 1123 -29.37 -23.35 2.77
N LYS A 1124 -28.70 -23.30 3.92
CA LYS A 1124 -29.18 -22.58 5.11
C LYS A 1124 -29.35 -21.08 4.84
N ASN A 1125 -28.41 -20.48 4.14
CA ASN A 1125 -28.49 -19.06 3.77
C ASN A 1125 -29.59 -18.80 2.74
N GLN A 1126 -29.78 -19.70 1.77
CA GLN A 1126 -30.87 -19.61 0.81
C GLN A 1126 -32.24 -19.75 1.49
N PHE A 1127 -32.37 -20.68 2.43
CA PHE A 1127 -33.58 -20.85 3.24
C PHE A 1127 -33.91 -19.56 3.99
N LYS A 1128 -32.94 -18.96 4.70
CA LYS A 1128 -33.14 -17.68 5.40
C LYS A 1128 -33.64 -16.58 4.45
N LYS A 1129 -33.13 -16.50 3.22
CA LYS A 1129 -33.52 -15.47 2.23
C LYS A 1129 -34.94 -15.64 1.68
N GLN A 1130 -35.46 -16.86 1.62
CA GLN A 1130 -36.77 -17.17 1.03
C GLN A 1130 -37.90 -17.28 2.08
N ASN A 1131 -37.56 -17.33 3.36
CA ASN A 1131 -38.50 -17.60 4.43
C ASN A 1131 -38.40 -16.50 5.50
N ILE A 1132 -39.55 -16.06 6.03
CA ILE A 1132 -39.61 -15.01 7.07
C ILE A 1132 -40.51 -15.44 8.21
N MET A 1133 -40.10 -15.16 9.44
CA MET A 1133 -40.92 -15.38 10.63
C MET A 1133 -41.92 -14.23 10.80
N PHE A 1134 -43.17 -14.55 11.12
CA PHE A 1134 -44.23 -13.56 11.31
C PHE A 1134 -43.94 -12.65 12.50
N SER A 1135 -43.29 -13.18 13.54
CA SER A 1135 -42.76 -12.43 14.69
C SER A 1135 -41.75 -11.35 14.28
N GLN A 1136 -40.91 -11.61 13.28
CA GLN A 1136 -39.92 -10.64 12.77
C GLN A 1136 -40.56 -9.55 11.90
N LEU A 1137 -41.65 -9.90 11.20
CA LEU A 1137 -42.41 -8.96 10.39
C LEU A 1137 -43.09 -7.88 11.24
N LEU A 1138 -43.60 -8.28 12.42
CA LEU A 1138 -44.39 -7.43 13.30
C LEU A 1138 -43.54 -6.76 14.37
N GLN A 1139 -43.42 -5.44 14.28
CA GLN A 1139 -42.64 -4.66 15.24
C GLN A 1139 -43.53 -3.94 16.26
N SER A 1140 -43.04 -3.86 17.49
CA SER A 1140 -43.67 -3.09 18.57
C SER A 1140 -43.36 -1.59 18.50
N ASN A 1141 -42.33 -1.19 17.74
CA ASN A 1141 -41.91 0.20 17.55
C ASN A 1141 -41.92 0.58 16.06
N ILE A 1142 -42.23 1.85 15.78
CA ILE A 1142 -42.32 2.46 14.45
C ILE A 1142 -40.92 2.63 13.78
N GLN A 1143 -39.83 2.54 14.55
CA GLN A 1143 -38.47 2.83 14.06
C GLN A 1143 -37.67 1.63 13.56
N GLY A 1144 -38.11 0.38 13.75
CA GLY A 1144 -37.34 -0.75 13.22
C GLY A 1144 -37.58 -0.96 11.71
N ASN A 1145 -36.94 -1.98 11.13
CA ASN A 1145 -37.15 -2.42 9.74
C ASN A 1145 -37.67 -3.87 9.73
N SER A 1146 -38.89 -4.13 9.26
CA SER A 1146 -39.47 -5.49 9.21
C SER A 1146 -38.80 -6.40 8.18
N PHE A 1147 -37.95 -5.85 7.32
CA PHE A 1147 -37.30 -6.53 6.21
C PHE A 1147 -35.77 -6.42 6.28
N GLN A 1148 -35.20 -6.50 7.49
CA GLN A 1148 -33.75 -6.43 7.75
C GLN A 1148 -32.92 -7.36 6.86
N ILE A 1149 -33.46 -8.50 6.44
CA ILE A 1149 -32.76 -9.45 5.57
C ILE A 1149 -32.45 -8.89 4.17
N PHE A 1150 -33.17 -7.86 3.73
CA PHE A 1150 -32.92 -7.15 2.46
C PHE A 1150 -32.22 -5.80 2.67
N ASP A 1151 -31.80 -5.50 3.91
CA ASP A 1151 -31.04 -4.30 4.28
C ASP A 1151 -29.56 -4.50 3.99
N ILE A 1152 -29.25 -4.70 2.71
CA ILE A 1152 -27.91 -4.96 2.20
C ILE A 1152 -27.62 -3.89 1.15
N ASP A 1153 -26.53 -3.15 1.33
CA ASP A 1153 -26.15 -2.02 0.46
C ASP A 1153 -26.11 -2.41 -1.03
N SER A 1154 -25.62 -3.61 -1.35
CA SER A 1154 -25.55 -4.10 -2.73
C SER A 1154 -26.93 -4.27 -3.37
N ILE A 1155 -27.97 -4.64 -2.60
CA ILE A 1155 -29.35 -4.75 -3.10
C ILE A 1155 -29.89 -3.35 -3.43
N TYR A 1156 -29.65 -2.36 -2.56
CA TYR A 1156 -30.08 -0.98 -2.82
C TYR A 1156 -29.36 -0.38 -4.02
N GLU A 1157 -28.07 -0.66 -4.18
CA GLU A 1157 -27.30 -0.23 -5.34
C GLU A 1157 -27.90 -0.77 -6.64
N ILE A 1158 -28.27 -2.06 -6.67
CA ILE A 1158 -28.91 -2.69 -7.83
C ILE A 1158 -30.28 -2.07 -8.11
N MET A 1159 -31.10 -1.88 -7.07
CA MET A 1159 -32.41 -1.25 -7.21
C MET A 1159 -32.31 0.15 -7.79
N ASN A 1160 -31.30 0.93 -7.36
CA ASN A 1160 -31.03 2.25 -7.89
C ASN A 1160 -30.52 2.21 -9.34
N LYS A 1161 -29.58 1.30 -9.67
CA LYS A 1161 -29.06 1.11 -11.05
C LYS A 1161 -30.14 0.68 -12.05
N LYS A 1162 -31.11 -0.10 -11.59
CA LYS A 1162 -32.29 -0.52 -12.39
C LYS A 1162 -33.44 0.48 -12.33
N THR A 1163 -33.30 1.57 -11.59
CA THR A 1163 -34.33 2.60 -11.43
C THR A 1163 -35.67 1.98 -11.00
N ILE A 1164 -35.64 1.07 -10.03
CA ILE A 1164 -36.85 0.37 -9.53
C ILE A 1164 -37.82 1.39 -8.95
N LYS A 1165 -39.01 1.50 -9.57
CA LYS A 1165 -40.02 2.48 -9.18
C LYS A 1165 -41.01 1.90 -8.16
N ARG A 1166 -41.26 0.58 -8.23
CA ARG A 1166 -42.22 -0.13 -7.39
C ARG A 1166 -41.63 -1.43 -6.85
N ILE A 1167 -41.92 -1.72 -5.58
CA ILE A 1167 -41.53 -2.98 -4.93
C ILE A 1167 -42.81 -3.72 -4.51
N LYS A 1168 -42.91 -4.98 -4.95
CA LYS A 1168 -44.02 -5.89 -4.67
C LYS A 1168 -43.54 -6.97 -3.72
N LEU A 1169 -44.09 -7.02 -2.51
CA LEU A 1169 -43.78 -8.04 -1.50
C LEU A 1169 -44.96 -9.02 -1.43
N ILE A 1170 -44.75 -10.27 -1.81
CA ILE A 1170 -45.75 -11.33 -1.74
C ILE A 1170 -45.36 -12.23 -0.57
N LEU A 1171 -46.14 -12.18 0.50
CA LEU A 1171 -45.98 -13.03 1.68
C LEU A 1171 -47.05 -14.11 1.62
N GLN A 1172 -46.64 -15.34 1.38
CA GLN A 1172 -47.55 -16.48 1.29
C GLN A 1172 -47.13 -17.56 2.29
N SER A 1173 -48.09 -18.23 2.89
CA SER A 1173 -47.80 -19.44 3.63
C SER A 1173 -47.89 -20.65 2.71
N ASN A 1174 -46.86 -21.49 2.71
CA ASN A 1174 -46.88 -22.78 2.00
C ASN A 1174 -47.65 -23.88 2.77
N ILE A 1175 -47.98 -23.64 4.04
CA ILE A 1175 -48.73 -24.55 4.92
C ILE A 1175 -49.98 -23.87 5.49
N ASP A 1176 -51.02 -24.60 5.83
CA ASP A 1176 -52.15 -24.00 6.54
C ASP A 1176 -51.75 -23.71 7.99
N GLN A 1177 -51.69 -22.43 8.36
CA GLN A 1177 -51.26 -21.99 9.69
C GLN A 1177 -52.04 -20.76 10.15
N VAL A 1178 -52.20 -20.66 11.47
CA VAL A 1178 -52.92 -19.56 12.13
C VAL A 1178 -51.90 -18.60 12.74
N CYS A 1179 -51.89 -17.37 12.26
CA CYS A 1179 -51.03 -16.29 12.76
C CYS A 1179 -51.79 -15.44 13.80
N SER A 1180 -51.18 -15.21 14.96
CA SER A 1180 -51.70 -14.27 15.98
C SER A 1180 -51.00 -12.91 15.87
N ILE A 1181 -51.79 -11.83 15.78
CA ILE A 1181 -51.26 -10.46 15.68
C ILE A 1181 -51.32 -9.82 17.07
N PRO A 1182 -50.20 -9.37 17.66
CA PRO A 1182 -50.20 -8.60 18.89
C PRO A 1182 -50.95 -7.26 18.72
N GLN A 1183 -51.58 -6.76 19.79
CA GLN A 1183 -52.20 -5.43 19.79
C GLN A 1183 -51.14 -4.35 19.44
N LEU A 1184 -51.42 -3.53 18.42
CA LEU A 1184 -50.55 -2.44 17.91
C LEU A 1184 -49.21 -2.90 17.33
N SER A 1185 -49.26 -3.67 16.24
CA SER A 1185 -48.07 -4.08 15.48
C SER A 1185 -47.87 -3.25 14.21
N TYR A 1186 -46.61 -2.97 13.86
CA TYR A 1186 -46.21 -2.23 12.67
C TYR A 1186 -45.41 -3.11 11.70
N ILE A 1187 -45.58 -2.86 10.40
CA ILE A 1187 -44.68 -3.35 9.35
C ILE A 1187 -43.99 -2.14 8.73
N THR A 1188 -42.66 -2.13 8.80
CA THR A 1188 -41.80 -1.00 8.39
C THR A 1188 -40.76 -1.45 7.37
N GLN A 1189 -40.21 -0.51 6.60
CA GLN A 1189 -39.27 -0.80 5.51
C GLN A 1189 -38.34 0.38 5.25
N ALA A 1190 -37.12 0.10 4.76
CA ALA A 1190 -36.09 1.10 4.46
C ALA A 1190 -35.81 1.31 2.95
N PHE A 1191 -36.49 0.59 2.04
CA PHE A 1191 -36.27 0.68 0.60
C PHE A 1191 -36.39 2.11 0.06
N SER A 1192 -37.46 2.86 0.38
CA SER A 1192 -37.62 4.24 -0.12
C SER A 1192 -36.63 5.25 0.49
N GLN A 1193 -35.96 4.89 1.59
CA GLN A 1193 -34.89 5.69 2.19
C GLN A 1193 -33.57 5.49 1.44
N ASN A 1194 -33.33 4.29 0.92
CA ASN A 1194 -32.08 3.91 0.28
C ASN A 1194 -32.14 3.85 -1.26
N VAL A 1195 -33.33 3.83 -1.86
CA VAL A 1195 -33.57 3.76 -3.31
C VAL A 1195 -34.31 5.01 -3.78
N PHE A 1196 -33.64 5.85 -4.57
CA PHE A 1196 -34.16 7.16 -4.98
C PHE A 1196 -35.43 7.03 -5.83
N SER A 1197 -35.43 6.10 -6.80
CA SER A 1197 -36.55 5.88 -7.71
C SER A 1197 -37.79 5.23 -7.06
N ALA A 1198 -37.65 4.63 -5.88
CA ALA A 1198 -38.72 3.85 -5.22
C ALA A 1198 -39.76 4.76 -4.56
N MET A 1199 -40.60 5.38 -5.38
CA MET A 1199 -41.66 6.32 -4.98
C MET A 1199 -42.83 5.60 -4.33
N GLN A 1200 -42.95 5.70 -3.00
CA GLN A 1200 -44.14 5.53 -2.14
C GLN A 1200 -45.09 4.31 -2.27
N TYR A 1201 -45.05 3.50 -3.33
CA TYR A 1201 -45.96 2.37 -3.58
C TYR A 1201 -45.24 1.04 -3.33
N ILE A 1202 -45.23 0.60 -2.08
CA ILE A 1202 -44.87 -0.80 -1.77
C ILE A 1202 -46.17 -1.58 -1.67
N TYR A 1203 -46.34 -2.54 -2.55
CA TYR A 1203 -47.51 -3.42 -2.57
C TYR A 1203 -47.19 -4.67 -1.76
N ILE A 1204 -47.81 -4.81 -0.59
CA ILE A 1204 -47.71 -6.02 0.24
C ILE A 1204 -48.97 -6.86 0.00
N GLN A 1205 -48.79 -8.06 -0.54
CA GLN A 1205 -49.84 -9.06 -0.68
C GLN A 1205 -49.64 -10.14 0.37
N LEU A 1206 -50.55 -10.21 1.34
CA LEU A 1206 -50.57 -11.25 2.37
C LEU A 1206 -51.58 -12.33 1.98
N LYS A 1207 -51.15 -13.59 1.88
CA LYS A 1207 -52.04 -14.75 1.69
C LYS A 1207 -51.96 -15.66 2.91
N ILE A 1208 -52.82 -15.41 3.91
CA ILE A 1208 -52.95 -16.23 5.14
C ILE A 1208 -54.40 -16.28 5.64
N VAL A 1209 -54.71 -17.29 6.46
CA VAL A 1209 -55.98 -17.41 7.19
C VAL A 1209 -55.80 -16.79 8.58
N ILE A 1210 -56.61 -15.78 8.94
CA ILE A 1210 -56.49 -15.02 10.20
C ILE A 1210 -57.70 -15.31 11.10
N PHE A 1211 -57.47 -15.55 12.40
CA PHE A 1211 -58.53 -15.86 13.37
C PHE A 1211 -58.52 -14.89 14.57
N ASN A 1212 -59.26 -13.77 14.49
CA ASN A 1212 -59.86 -13.04 15.63
C ASN A 1212 -60.62 -11.76 15.20
N GLN A 1213 -61.72 -11.42 15.90
CA GLN A 1213 -62.66 -10.34 15.53
C GLN A 1213 -62.33 -8.92 16.03
N HIS A 1214 -61.23 -8.70 16.77
CA HIS A 1214 -60.89 -7.37 17.34
C HIS A 1214 -59.39 -7.05 17.30
N LEU A 1215 -58.81 -6.86 16.11
CA LEU A 1215 -57.41 -6.43 15.96
C LEU A 1215 -57.26 -5.41 14.81
N ASN A 1216 -56.60 -4.28 15.10
CA ASN A 1216 -56.22 -3.26 14.12
C ASN A 1216 -54.75 -3.49 13.71
N LEU A 1217 -54.51 -3.99 12.50
CA LEU A 1217 -53.18 -3.94 11.88
C LEU A 1217 -53.01 -2.57 11.19
N ILE A 1218 -52.05 -1.76 11.64
CA ILE A 1218 -51.81 -0.43 11.07
C ILE A 1218 -50.58 -0.49 10.17
N LEU A 1219 -50.81 -0.54 8.86
CA LEU A 1219 -49.78 -0.32 7.85
C LEU A 1219 -49.41 1.16 7.83
N LYS A 1220 -48.35 1.53 8.54
CA LYS A 1220 -47.91 2.92 8.62
C LYS A 1220 -46.89 3.23 7.54
N LYS A 1221 -47.33 4.00 6.54
CA LYS A 1221 -46.44 4.83 5.72
C LYS A 1221 -45.80 5.83 6.69
N ASN A 1222 -44.48 5.93 6.76
CA ASN A 1222 -43.84 7.04 7.46
C ASN A 1222 -44.08 8.33 6.65
N CYS A 1223 -45.27 8.94 6.73
CA CYS A 1223 -45.45 10.37 6.49
C CYS A 1223 -46.83 10.90 6.93
N LYS A 1224 -46.86 12.20 7.23
CA LYS A 1224 -48.05 13.05 7.41
C LYS A 1224 -49.00 12.90 6.21
N GLN A 1225 -50.31 12.90 6.51
CA GLN A 1225 -51.46 12.68 5.64
C GLN A 1225 -51.36 13.26 4.22
N GLN A 1226 -51.56 12.41 3.20
CA GLN A 1226 -52.57 12.62 2.13
C GLN A 1226 -52.68 11.40 1.19
N PHE A 1227 -53.94 11.09 0.81
CA PHE A 1227 -54.45 10.08 -0.15
C PHE A 1227 -54.17 8.58 0.10
N LEU A 1228 -55.12 7.93 0.78
CA LEU A 1228 -55.36 6.48 0.76
C LEU A 1228 -56.29 6.15 -0.43
N LYS A 1229 -55.77 5.46 -1.44
CA LYS A 1229 -56.58 4.67 -2.38
C LYS A 1229 -55.93 3.30 -2.58
N ASN A 1230 -56.70 2.27 -2.21
CA ASN A 1230 -56.58 0.85 -2.53
C ASN A 1230 -55.37 0.07 -1.95
N TYR A 1231 -55.51 -0.39 -0.71
CA TYR A 1231 -54.91 -1.66 -0.26
C TYR A 1231 -56.01 -2.73 -0.29
N THR A 1232 -55.86 -3.76 -1.13
CA THR A 1232 -56.82 -4.88 -1.19
C THR A 1232 -56.33 -5.98 -0.25
N LEU A 1233 -56.80 -5.97 1.00
CA LEU A 1233 -56.68 -7.12 1.88
C LEU A 1233 -57.74 -8.15 1.44
N GLN A 1234 -57.35 -9.17 0.67
CA GLN A 1234 -58.24 -10.28 0.34
C GLN A 1234 -58.24 -11.26 1.52
N ILE A 1235 -59.13 -11.06 2.49
CA ILE A 1235 -59.43 -12.06 3.52
C ILE A 1235 -60.38 -13.07 2.89
N LEU A 1236 -59.90 -14.27 2.57
CA LEU A 1236 -60.77 -15.40 2.26
C LEU A 1236 -61.41 -15.86 3.58
N GLN A 1237 -62.64 -15.43 3.83
CA GLN A 1237 -63.48 -15.98 4.89
C GLN A 1237 -64.13 -17.28 4.39
N TYR A 1238 -63.84 -18.39 5.06
CA TYR A 1238 -64.62 -19.63 5.01
C TYR A 1238 -65.38 -19.80 6.31
#